data_AF-Q9SDY3-F1
#
_entry.id   AF-Q9SDY3-F1
#
_cell.length_a   1.000
_cell.length_b   1.000
_cell.length_c   1.000
_cell.angle_alpha   90.00
_cell.angle_beta   90.00
_cell.angle_gamma   90.00
#
_symmetry.space_group_name_H-M   'P 1'
#
loop_
_entity.id
_entity.type
_entity.pdbx_description
1 polymer ?
#
loop_
_entity_poly.entity_id
_entity_poly.type
_entity_poly.pdbx_seq_one_letter_code
_entity_poly.pdbx_strand_id
1 'polypeptide(L)'
;MTVAEQPVALVPSGKVQAPDAIVSQAVELGAPYEPPLSPEDADWSQHVLPSAVDKRDQDTPDNWVRRDPRILRLTGRHPLNCEPPMSVLMQYGFITPPAVHFVRNHGAAPRIRWDEHRIEINGLVNKPLTLTMDELVALPSVTFPVTLVCAGNRRKEENMLKKSIGFNWGPCATSTTYWTGVRLRDLLQHAGIKTPAEGARFVCFRGPKGELPRGEDGSYGTSLTYAKAMDPASDVIIAYKQNHRWLTPDHGFPVRIIIPGFIGGRMVKWLSEITVMDTESQNFYHFMDNRVLPSHVDEELAKKEGWWYKPEFIINDLNINSAMARPWHDELVPLDANRPYTIKGYAYAGGGRKIIRCEVSLDDGKTWRLGDIQRFEEPNEYGKHWCWVHWTLEVNTFDFLSAKEVLCRAWDETMNTQPAVITWNLMGMMNNCYFRIKIHPEVDPATGVMGLRFQHPAPVELGDKGNMGWREEDNLVAQAVAAARDGGGAAAAPPPPPPAALLANGGPKQYTLEEVAEHASEESCWFVHEGRVYDATPYLNDHPGGAESILITAGADATDEFNAIHSSKAKAMLAQYYIGDLVASKPATANGTATANGNGTATANGTAAAAPPADPLVVLTGRAKVKLPLVERIELNRNTRIFRFGLPSPEHRIGLPVGKHVFVYAQVGGENVMRAYTPISGDEEKGRLDMLIKVYFKGEHASYPEGGKMSQHFDSLAIGDCLEFKGPLGHFVYNGRGSYTLNGKVTKHASHMSFVAGGTGITPCYAVIKAALRDPEDNTKLALLFANTHEDDILLREELDELANNHPERFRLWYTVSQPKDAATWKYDVGRVSKDMFTEHLFASTGEDCLSLMCGPHGMIEHCCVPFLEAMGYSKDRQIQF
;
A
#
# COMPACT_ATOMS: atom_id res chain seq x y z
N MET A 1 9.15 16.30 48.30
CA MET A 1 8.17 15.20 48.40
C MET A 1 7.90 14.73 46.99
N THR A 2 8.38 13.53 46.66
CA THR A 2 8.27 12.88 45.35
C THR A 2 6.80 12.60 45.04
N VAL A 3 6.25 13.34 44.07
CA VAL A 3 4.93 13.03 43.52
C VAL A 3 5.12 11.80 42.64
N ALA A 4 4.59 10.66 43.10
CA ALA A 4 4.55 9.42 42.35
C ALA A 4 3.93 9.69 40.98
N GLU A 5 4.66 9.31 39.93
CA GLU A 5 4.13 9.23 38.56
C GLU A 5 2.86 8.38 38.59
N GLN A 6 1.73 8.96 38.20
CA GLN A 6 0.55 8.15 37.93
C GLN A 6 0.84 7.37 36.64
N PRO A 7 0.87 6.03 36.68
CA PRO A 7 0.91 5.25 35.46
C PRO A 7 -0.37 5.56 34.68
N VAL A 8 -0.23 5.90 33.39
CA VAL A 8 -1.34 5.77 32.45
C VAL A 8 -1.83 4.34 32.59
N ALA A 9 -3.10 4.19 32.97
CA ALA A 9 -3.66 2.93 33.45
C ALA A 9 -3.27 1.76 32.53
N LEU A 10 -2.48 0.82 33.05
CA LEU A 10 -2.78 -0.59 32.79
C LEU A 10 -4.26 -0.73 33.12
N VAL A 11 -5.06 -1.18 32.14
CA VAL A 11 -6.46 -1.63 32.23
C VAL A 11 -7.12 -1.32 33.58
N PRO A 12 -8.22 -0.53 33.65
CA PRO A 12 -8.80 -0.11 34.92
C PRO A 12 -8.93 -1.29 35.87
N SER A 13 -8.47 -1.08 37.10
CA SER A 13 -8.50 -2.02 38.24
C SER A 13 -9.93 -2.34 38.71
N GLY A 14 -10.87 -2.49 37.78
CA GLY A 14 -12.00 -3.39 37.98
C GLY A 14 -11.47 -4.81 38.06
N LYS A 15 -12.11 -5.66 38.87
CA LYS A 15 -11.87 -7.10 38.90
C LYS A 15 -12.16 -7.69 37.51
N VAL A 16 -11.21 -7.55 36.58
CA VAL A 16 -11.16 -8.35 35.37
C VAL A 16 -10.70 -9.72 35.85
N GLN A 17 -11.55 -10.71 35.66
CA GLN A 17 -11.22 -12.13 35.79
C GLN A 17 -9.82 -12.32 35.18
N ALA A 18 -8.87 -12.90 35.92
CA ALA A 18 -7.54 -13.18 35.40
C ALA A 18 -7.71 -13.84 34.01
N PRO A 19 -7.13 -13.28 32.93
CA PRO A 19 -7.31 -13.88 31.63
C PRO A 19 -6.86 -15.33 31.72
N ASP A 20 -7.70 -16.26 31.26
CA ASP A 20 -7.36 -17.68 31.22
C ASP A 20 -5.99 -17.86 30.58
N ALA A 21 -5.17 -18.74 31.14
CA ALA A 21 -3.84 -19.09 30.63
C ALA A 21 -3.82 -19.23 29.10
N ILE A 22 -3.21 -18.27 28.38
CA ILE A 22 -3.19 -18.25 26.91
C ILE A 22 -2.01 -19.10 26.43
N VAL A 23 -2.33 -20.18 25.71
CA VAL A 23 -1.33 -21.07 25.10
C VAL A 23 -0.62 -20.36 23.95
N SER A 24 0.71 -20.45 23.91
CA SER A 24 1.52 -19.92 22.82
C SER A 24 1.17 -20.58 21.49
N GLN A 25 1.01 -19.78 20.44
CA GLN A 25 0.76 -20.29 19.08
C GLN A 25 1.89 -21.21 18.59
N ALA A 26 3.11 -21.06 19.10
CA ALA A 26 4.22 -21.99 18.85
C ALA A 26 3.91 -23.42 19.32
N VAL A 27 3.30 -23.57 20.51
CA VAL A 27 2.91 -24.88 21.06
C VAL A 27 1.79 -25.50 20.23
N GLU A 28 0.84 -24.70 19.72
CA GLU A 28 -0.18 -25.16 18.78
C GLU A 28 0.42 -25.66 17.45
N LEU A 29 1.57 -25.13 17.05
CA LEU A 29 2.35 -25.56 15.88
C LEU A 29 3.35 -26.69 16.20
N GLY A 30 3.25 -27.30 17.38
CA GLY A 30 4.01 -28.50 17.76
C GLY A 30 5.32 -28.22 18.51
N ALA A 31 5.61 -26.99 18.91
CA ALA A 31 6.78 -26.72 19.75
C ALA A 31 6.68 -27.43 21.12
N PRO A 32 7.81 -27.77 21.77
CA PRO A 32 7.82 -28.33 23.11
C PRO A 32 7.03 -27.47 24.09
N TYR A 33 6.41 -28.13 25.07
CA TYR A 33 5.57 -27.46 26.07
C TYR A 33 6.32 -26.28 26.71
N GLU A 34 5.68 -25.12 26.65
CA GLU A 34 6.07 -23.91 27.35
C GLU A 34 4.90 -23.53 28.25
N PRO A 35 5.12 -23.31 29.56
CA PRO A 35 4.04 -22.97 30.46
C PRO A 35 3.34 -21.70 29.98
N PRO A 36 1.99 -21.65 30.05
CA PRO A 36 1.25 -20.44 29.72
C PRO A 36 1.77 -19.24 30.51
N LEU A 37 1.82 -18.08 29.87
CA LEU A 37 2.26 -16.83 30.49
C LEU A 37 1.30 -16.43 31.61
N SER A 38 1.84 -16.20 32.81
CA SER A 38 1.09 -15.84 34.01
C SER A 38 1.59 -14.51 34.60
N PRO A 39 0.74 -13.68 35.25
CA PRO A 39 1.16 -12.44 35.91
C PRO A 39 2.27 -12.58 36.95
N GLU A 40 2.47 -13.79 37.49
CA GLU A 40 3.52 -14.13 38.45
C GLU A 40 4.88 -14.42 37.79
N ASP A 41 4.92 -14.60 36.46
CA ASP A 41 6.16 -14.86 35.73
C ASP A 41 7.06 -13.61 35.72
N ALA A 42 8.37 -13.82 35.92
CA ALA A 42 9.35 -12.73 35.92
C ALA A 42 9.46 -11.99 34.56
N ASP A 43 9.05 -12.64 33.47
CA ASP A 43 9.01 -12.09 32.12
C ASP A 43 7.64 -11.48 31.75
N TRP A 44 6.64 -11.47 32.64
CA TRP A 44 5.26 -11.03 32.36
C TRP A 44 5.20 -9.68 31.61
N SER A 45 5.91 -8.67 32.11
CA SER A 45 5.90 -7.33 31.51
C SER A 45 6.56 -7.23 30.14
N GLN A 46 7.25 -8.29 29.69
CA GLN A 46 7.93 -8.38 28.41
C GLN A 46 7.07 -9.01 27.31
N HIS A 47 5.80 -9.32 27.60
CA HIS A 47 4.90 -9.98 26.68
C HIS A 47 3.54 -9.28 26.59
N VAL A 48 2.97 -9.35 25.40
CA VAL A 48 1.54 -9.17 25.16
C VAL A 48 1.13 -10.34 24.29
N LEU A 49 0.09 -11.06 24.69
CA LEU A 49 -0.41 -12.22 23.94
C LEU A 49 -1.71 -11.86 23.25
N PRO A 50 -1.73 -11.77 21.91
CA PRO A 50 -2.98 -11.60 21.18
C PRO A 50 -3.79 -12.87 21.30
N SER A 51 -5.03 -12.75 21.77
CA SER A 51 -5.92 -13.89 22.03
C SER A 51 -6.64 -14.39 20.77
N ALA A 52 -6.67 -13.61 19.70
CA ALA A 52 -7.38 -13.92 18.47
C ALA A 52 -6.64 -13.41 17.22
N VAL A 53 -7.05 -13.93 16.06
CA VAL A 53 -6.65 -13.37 14.76
C VAL A 53 -7.36 -12.03 14.58
N ASP A 54 -6.61 -11.02 14.13
CA ASP A 54 -7.15 -9.70 13.83
C ASP A 54 -8.10 -9.79 12.62
N LYS A 55 -9.29 -9.17 12.70
CA LYS A 55 -10.28 -9.19 11.62
C LYS A 55 -9.70 -8.73 10.27
N ARG A 56 -8.73 -7.82 10.29
CA ARG A 56 -8.03 -7.32 9.09
C ARG A 56 -7.25 -8.41 8.34
N ASP A 57 -6.93 -9.52 9.01
CA ASP A 57 -6.21 -10.65 8.42
C ASP A 57 -7.11 -11.77 7.88
N GLN A 58 -8.43 -11.74 8.13
CA GLN A 58 -9.35 -12.86 7.86
C GLN A 58 -9.33 -13.33 6.38
N ASP A 59 -9.18 -12.38 5.45
CA ASP A 59 -9.14 -12.63 4.00
C ASP A 59 -7.71 -12.65 3.43
N THR A 60 -6.70 -12.79 4.29
CA THR A 60 -5.29 -12.83 3.88
C THR A 60 -4.70 -14.22 4.11
N PRO A 61 -3.56 -14.56 3.47
CA PRO A 61 -2.82 -15.77 3.81
C PRO A 61 -2.37 -15.86 5.29
N ASP A 62 -2.37 -14.74 6.01
CA ASP A 62 -2.00 -14.64 7.42
C ASP A 62 -3.23 -14.81 8.36
N ASN A 63 -4.38 -15.27 7.88
CA ASN A 63 -5.64 -15.44 8.64
C ASN A 63 -5.59 -16.45 9.80
N TRP A 64 -4.40 -16.96 10.11
CA TRP A 64 -4.13 -17.88 11.20
C TRP A 64 -3.17 -17.26 12.23
N VAL A 65 -2.53 -16.12 11.95
CA VAL A 65 -1.55 -15.48 12.85
C VAL A 65 -2.26 -14.53 13.81
N ARG A 66 -2.00 -14.65 15.11
CA ARG A 66 -2.59 -13.77 16.14
C ARG A 66 -1.72 -12.51 16.31
N ARG A 67 -2.32 -11.32 16.18
CA ARG A 67 -1.62 -10.02 16.17
C ARG A 67 -2.30 -9.01 17.09
N ASP A 68 -1.49 -8.16 17.74
CA ASP A 68 -2.01 -7.09 18.61
C ASP A 68 -2.65 -5.99 17.74
N PRO A 69 -3.91 -5.60 17.98
CA PRO A 69 -4.59 -4.62 17.13
C PRO A 69 -3.96 -3.22 17.18
N ARG A 70 -3.16 -2.91 18.21
CA ARG A 70 -2.49 -1.61 18.41
C ARG A 70 -1.33 -1.36 17.45
N ILE A 71 -0.84 -2.38 16.73
CA ILE A 71 0.24 -2.18 15.74
C ILE A 71 -0.25 -1.39 14.53
N LEU A 72 0.60 -0.48 14.05
CA LEU A 72 0.28 0.41 12.94
C LEU A 72 0.64 -0.24 11.62
N ARG A 73 -0.36 -0.65 10.82
CA ARG A 73 -0.15 -1.30 9.52
C ARG A 73 0.20 -0.28 8.44
N LEU A 74 1.37 -0.43 7.83
CA LEU A 74 1.93 0.52 6.86
C LEU A 74 1.69 0.14 5.39
N THR A 75 1.34 -1.12 5.15
CA THR A 75 1.10 -1.70 3.81
C THR A 75 -0.34 -2.18 3.66
N GLY A 76 -1.27 -1.66 4.48
CA GLY A 76 -2.66 -2.12 4.50
C GLY A 76 -2.80 -3.51 5.10
N ARG A 77 -3.54 -4.40 4.42
CA ARG A 77 -3.82 -5.76 4.92
C ARG A 77 -2.64 -6.73 4.77
N HIS A 78 -2.02 -6.81 3.59
CA HIS A 78 -0.98 -7.81 3.26
C HIS A 78 -0.02 -7.33 2.15
N PRO A 79 1.29 -7.70 2.17
CA PRO A 79 1.99 -8.39 3.25
C PRO A 79 2.08 -7.51 4.50
N LEU A 80 2.13 -8.11 5.69
CA LEU A 80 2.18 -7.32 6.93
C LEU A 80 3.51 -6.57 7.04
N ASN A 81 3.42 -5.24 7.11
CA ASN A 81 4.48 -4.38 7.60
C ASN A 81 3.89 -3.41 8.61
N CYS A 82 4.40 -3.41 9.83
CA CYS A 82 3.87 -2.58 10.90
C CYS A 82 4.94 -2.12 11.88
N GLU A 83 4.70 -0.97 12.51
CA GLU A 83 5.44 -0.49 13.67
C GLU A 83 4.50 -0.24 14.86
N PRO A 84 4.99 -0.31 16.11
CA PRO A 84 4.22 0.17 17.24
C PRO A 84 4.06 1.70 17.18
N PRO A 85 2.97 2.26 17.73
CA PRO A 85 2.92 3.69 18.04
C PRO A 85 4.12 4.07 18.93
N MET A 86 4.69 5.27 18.72
CA MET A 86 5.84 5.75 19.51
C MET A 86 5.55 5.73 21.02
N SER A 87 4.32 6.07 21.42
CA SER A 87 3.90 6.02 22.82
C SER A 87 3.98 4.61 23.41
N VAL A 88 3.51 3.61 22.65
CA VAL A 88 3.56 2.19 23.03
C VAL A 88 4.99 1.70 23.07
N LEU A 89 5.82 2.00 22.05
CA LEU A 89 7.22 1.60 22.02
C LEU A 89 7.99 2.09 23.25
N MET A 90 7.82 3.37 23.58
CA MET A 90 8.54 4.02 24.67
C MET A 90 7.97 3.68 26.06
N GLN A 91 6.71 3.25 26.15
CA GLN A 91 6.09 2.76 27.39
C GLN A 91 6.78 1.50 27.91
N TYR A 92 7.14 0.57 27.02
CA TYR A 92 7.82 -0.68 27.42
C TYR A 92 9.31 -0.49 27.74
N GLY A 93 9.87 0.70 27.46
CA GLY A 93 11.23 1.02 27.84
C GLY A 93 12.25 0.16 27.11
N PHE A 94 13.08 -0.58 27.86
CA PHE A 94 14.19 -1.33 27.29
C PHE A 94 13.76 -2.47 26.37
N ILE A 95 12.81 -3.31 26.81
CA ILE A 95 12.43 -4.56 26.14
C ILE A 95 11.04 -4.43 25.55
N THR A 96 10.94 -4.54 24.23
CA THR A 96 9.70 -4.47 23.46
C THR A 96 9.01 -5.84 23.43
N PRO A 97 7.73 -5.97 23.81
CA PRO A 97 7.03 -7.24 23.68
C PRO A 97 6.90 -7.73 22.24
N PRO A 98 7.01 -9.05 21.97
CA PRO A 98 6.96 -9.58 20.59
C PRO A 98 5.70 -9.20 19.81
N ALA A 99 4.54 -9.05 20.47
CA ALA A 99 3.31 -8.70 19.77
C ALA A 99 3.20 -7.22 19.35
N VAL A 100 4.04 -6.35 19.90
CA VAL A 100 4.17 -4.94 19.48
C VAL A 100 5.55 -4.63 18.88
N HIS A 101 6.42 -5.63 18.76
CA HIS A 101 7.66 -5.53 18.02
C HIS A 101 7.34 -5.26 16.55
N PHE A 102 8.08 -4.36 15.89
CA PHE A 102 7.82 -4.05 14.48
C PHE A 102 7.93 -5.33 13.62
N VAL A 103 7.03 -5.48 12.65
CA VAL A 103 7.02 -6.61 11.72
C VAL A 103 7.32 -6.09 10.33
N ARG A 104 8.29 -6.73 9.67
CA ARG A 104 8.53 -6.56 8.23
C ARG A 104 8.45 -7.93 7.57
N ASN A 105 7.40 -8.16 6.78
CA ASN A 105 7.28 -9.33 5.91
C ASN A 105 7.30 -8.91 4.44
N HIS A 106 8.07 -9.61 3.62
CA HIS A 106 8.05 -9.47 2.15
C HIS A 106 6.89 -10.24 1.50
N GLY A 107 6.28 -11.19 2.23
CA GLY A 107 5.16 -12.02 1.80
C GLY A 107 4.34 -12.51 3.00
N ALA A 108 3.66 -13.65 2.87
CA ALA A 108 2.94 -14.28 3.97
C ALA A 108 3.87 -14.85 5.02
N ALA A 109 3.42 -14.88 6.28
CA ALA A 109 4.07 -15.71 7.28
C ALA A 109 3.81 -17.20 6.92
N PRO A 110 4.85 -18.02 6.70
CA PRO A 110 4.67 -19.44 6.44
C PRO A 110 4.17 -20.16 7.70
N ARG A 111 3.21 -21.07 7.50
CA ARG A 111 2.64 -21.89 8.58
C ARG A 111 3.48 -23.15 8.80
N ILE A 112 4.62 -22.98 9.47
CA ILE A 112 5.59 -24.05 9.69
C ILE A 112 5.28 -24.81 10.99
N ARG A 113 5.34 -26.14 10.95
CA ARG A 113 5.27 -26.99 12.14
C ARG A 113 6.66 -27.34 12.68
N TRP A 114 6.78 -27.44 13.99
CA TRP A 114 8.05 -27.71 14.69
C TRP A 114 8.73 -29.01 14.24
N ASP A 115 7.95 -30.09 14.18
CA ASP A 115 8.38 -31.46 13.84
C ASP A 115 8.76 -31.63 12.37
N GLU A 116 8.24 -30.76 11.50
CA GLU A 116 8.47 -30.77 10.05
C GLU A 116 9.66 -29.89 9.63
N HIS A 117 9.96 -28.82 10.39
CA HIS A 117 11.01 -27.88 10.00
C HIS A 117 12.41 -28.50 10.05
N ARG A 118 13.23 -28.18 9.06
CA ARG A 118 14.62 -28.62 8.96
C ARG A 118 15.52 -27.45 8.57
N ILE A 119 16.73 -27.44 9.11
CA ILE A 119 17.79 -26.50 8.73
C ILE A 119 18.90 -27.29 8.04
N GLU A 120 19.12 -27.04 6.76
CA GLU A 120 20.22 -27.63 6.01
C GLU A 120 21.49 -26.79 6.15
N ILE A 121 22.60 -27.44 6.47
CA ILE A 121 23.93 -26.81 6.56
C ILE A 121 24.83 -27.51 5.54
N ASN A 122 25.26 -26.79 4.51
CA ASN A 122 25.93 -27.39 3.35
C ASN A 122 26.99 -26.44 2.73
N GLY A 123 27.48 -26.79 1.53
CA GLY A 123 28.52 -26.05 0.82
C GLY A 123 29.93 -26.43 1.26
N LEU A 124 30.79 -25.43 1.47
CA LEU A 124 32.19 -25.57 1.89
C LEU A 124 32.31 -25.92 3.39
N VAL A 125 31.82 -27.11 3.75
CA VAL A 125 31.90 -27.73 5.08
C VAL A 125 32.37 -29.18 4.96
N ASN A 126 33.01 -29.74 5.98
CA ASN A 126 33.48 -31.13 5.99
C ASN A 126 32.33 -32.12 6.22
N LYS A 127 31.30 -31.72 6.96
CA LYS A 127 30.16 -32.55 7.33
C LYS A 127 28.87 -31.78 7.05
N PRO A 128 28.34 -31.82 5.83
CA PRO A 128 26.99 -31.34 5.57
C PRO A 128 26.00 -32.06 6.49
N LEU A 129 25.05 -31.34 7.07
CA LEU A 129 24.08 -31.91 7.99
C LEU A 129 22.73 -31.19 7.90
N THR A 130 21.68 -31.89 8.31
CA THR A 130 20.32 -31.36 8.38
C THR A 130 19.84 -31.48 9.82
N LEU A 131 19.52 -30.36 10.46
CA LEU A 131 19.05 -30.32 11.84
C LEU A 131 17.52 -30.26 11.90
N THR A 132 16.96 -31.07 12.79
CA THR A 132 15.61 -30.86 13.35
C THR A 132 15.63 -29.71 14.36
N MET A 133 14.44 -29.20 14.71
CA MET A 133 14.33 -28.21 15.78
C MET A 133 14.75 -28.77 17.15
N ASP A 134 14.43 -30.04 17.45
CA ASP A 134 14.82 -30.69 18.71
C ASP A 134 16.35 -30.82 18.84
N GLU A 135 17.04 -31.17 17.75
CA GLU A 135 18.51 -31.22 17.74
C GLU A 135 19.12 -29.83 17.90
N LEU A 136 18.55 -28.79 17.27
CA LEU A 136 19.04 -27.43 17.41
C LEU A 136 18.93 -26.92 18.85
N VAL A 137 17.79 -27.13 19.51
CA VAL A 137 17.59 -26.63 20.89
C VAL A 137 18.39 -27.40 21.93
N ALA A 138 18.83 -28.62 21.61
CA ALA A 138 19.73 -29.40 22.47
C ALA A 138 21.18 -28.89 22.45
N LEU A 139 21.57 -28.07 21.46
CA LEU A 139 22.91 -27.48 21.39
C LEU A 139 23.09 -26.34 22.42
N PRO A 140 24.33 -26.05 22.83
CA PRO A 140 24.62 -24.92 23.71
C PRO A 140 24.09 -23.61 23.14
N SER A 141 23.29 -22.89 23.94
CA SER A 141 22.68 -21.62 23.56
C SER A 141 23.10 -20.49 24.47
N VAL A 142 22.92 -19.28 23.96
CA VAL A 142 23.17 -18.02 24.69
C VAL A 142 21.92 -17.15 24.60
N THR A 143 21.74 -16.29 25.60
CA THR A 143 20.65 -15.30 25.65
C THR A 143 21.22 -13.92 25.91
N PHE A 144 20.90 -12.96 25.05
CA PHE A 144 21.29 -11.56 25.22
C PHE A 144 20.33 -10.62 24.45
N PRO A 145 20.23 -9.34 24.84
CA PRO A 145 19.33 -8.40 24.20
C PRO A 145 19.96 -7.83 22.91
N VAL A 146 19.13 -7.57 21.91
CA VAL A 146 19.54 -6.95 20.64
C VAL A 146 18.45 -5.99 20.18
N THR A 147 18.84 -4.78 19.78
CA THR A 147 17.96 -3.88 19.04
C THR A 147 17.96 -4.26 17.56
N LEU A 148 16.80 -4.67 17.05
CA LEU A 148 16.57 -4.84 15.62
C LEU A 148 16.09 -3.52 15.04
N VAL A 149 16.58 -3.19 13.85
CA VAL A 149 16.19 -1.97 13.12
C VAL A 149 15.97 -2.29 11.65
N CYS A 150 14.85 -1.87 11.08
CA CYS A 150 14.64 -1.94 9.64
C CYS A 150 15.54 -0.91 8.92
N ALA A 151 16.14 -1.30 7.79
CA ALA A 151 16.88 -0.34 6.95
C ALA A 151 16.00 0.85 6.50
N GLY A 152 14.68 0.66 6.45
CA GLY A 152 13.71 1.70 6.12
C GLY A 152 13.25 2.59 7.26
N ASN A 153 13.80 2.46 8.49
CA ASN A 153 13.37 3.30 9.60
C ASN A 153 13.44 4.79 9.24
N ARG A 154 12.41 5.56 9.59
CA ARG A 154 12.23 7.00 9.25
C ARG A 154 12.09 7.32 7.76
N ARG A 155 11.70 6.35 6.91
CA ARG A 155 11.49 6.58 5.46
C ARG A 155 10.42 7.63 5.15
N LYS A 156 9.36 7.74 5.95
CA LYS A 156 8.27 8.71 5.69
C LYS A 156 8.81 10.13 5.59
N GLU A 157 9.82 10.49 6.39
CA GLU A 157 10.48 11.80 6.32
C GLU A 157 11.14 12.06 4.96
N GLU A 158 11.79 11.05 4.36
CA GLU A 158 12.36 11.16 3.01
C GLU A 158 11.27 11.26 1.94
N ASN A 159 10.22 10.43 2.05
CA ASN A 159 9.12 10.41 1.10
C ASN A 159 8.34 11.74 1.06
N MET A 160 8.31 12.48 2.17
CA MET A 160 7.74 13.83 2.21
C MET A 160 8.65 14.89 1.58
N LEU A 161 9.92 14.60 1.32
CA LEU A 161 10.78 15.46 0.52
C LEU A 161 10.71 15.08 -0.97
N LYS A 162 10.93 13.80 -1.26
CA LYS A 162 10.88 13.22 -2.60
C LYS A 162 10.53 11.74 -2.47
N LYS A 163 9.54 11.28 -3.23
CA LYS A 163 9.06 9.90 -3.16
C LYS A 163 10.18 8.91 -3.52
N SER A 164 10.46 7.97 -2.61
CA SER A 164 11.28 6.77 -2.82
C SER A 164 10.41 5.58 -3.25
N ILE A 165 11.02 4.43 -3.53
CA ILE A 165 10.27 3.21 -3.92
C ILE A 165 9.68 2.44 -2.72
N GLY A 166 10.03 2.81 -1.49
CA GLY A 166 9.58 2.13 -0.27
C GLY A 166 8.36 2.78 0.40
N PHE A 167 7.60 1.99 1.14
CA PHE A 167 6.46 2.47 1.95
C PHE A 167 6.91 3.26 3.20
N ASN A 168 5.98 4.00 3.79
CA ASN A 168 6.22 5.01 4.83
C ASN A 168 6.40 4.41 6.24
N TRP A 169 7.63 4.02 6.60
CA TRP A 169 7.98 3.84 8.02
C TRP A 169 8.05 5.19 8.74
N GLY A 170 7.47 5.25 9.93
CA GLY A 170 7.78 6.31 10.88
C GLY A 170 9.11 6.03 11.58
N PRO A 171 9.33 6.60 12.77
CA PRO A 171 10.53 6.35 13.55
C PRO A 171 10.53 5.02 14.30
N CYS A 172 9.44 4.26 14.30
CA CYS A 172 9.28 3.10 15.18
C CYS A 172 9.57 1.75 14.51
N ALA A 173 10.27 1.74 13.36
CA ALA A 173 10.76 0.52 12.72
C ALA A 173 12.01 -0.04 13.44
N THR A 174 11.97 -0.07 14.77
CA THR A 174 13.01 -0.50 15.69
C THR A 174 12.38 -1.10 16.95
N SER A 175 12.98 -2.14 17.50
CA SER A 175 12.50 -2.81 18.72
C SER A 175 13.65 -3.60 19.36
N THR A 176 13.61 -3.80 20.67
CA THR A 176 14.70 -4.47 21.41
C THR A 176 14.15 -5.64 22.20
N THR A 177 14.74 -6.83 22.02
CA THR A 177 14.30 -8.06 22.72
C THR A 177 15.48 -8.92 23.11
N TYR A 178 15.29 -9.77 24.12
CA TYR A 178 16.20 -10.87 24.38
C TYR A 178 16.03 -11.94 23.30
N TRP A 179 17.14 -12.42 22.74
CA TRP A 179 17.14 -13.51 21.78
C TRP A 179 17.90 -14.69 22.36
N THR A 180 17.34 -15.89 22.27
CA THR A 180 18.04 -17.13 22.67
C THR A 180 18.24 -18.03 21.47
N GLY A 181 19.47 -18.54 21.32
CA GLY A 181 19.85 -19.35 20.18
C GLY A 181 21.25 -19.92 20.26
N VAL A 182 21.59 -20.74 19.26
CA VAL A 182 22.93 -21.33 19.09
C VAL A 182 23.81 -20.33 18.35
N ARG A 183 25.07 -20.17 18.78
CA ARG A 183 26.02 -19.32 18.06
C ARG A 183 26.28 -19.89 16.66
N LEU A 184 26.14 -19.05 15.63
CA LEU A 184 26.38 -19.45 14.23
C LEU A 184 27.80 -20.00 14.06
N ARG A 185 28.79 -19.33 14.66
CA ARG A 185 30.19 -19.75 14.66
C ARG A 185 30.36 -21.20 15.13
N ASP A 186 29.77 -21.55 16.28
CA ASP A 186 29.93 -22.86 16.89
C ASP A 186 29.25 -23.94 16.03
N LEU A 187 28.09 -23.61 15.46
CA LEU A 187 27.37 -24.48 14.53
C LEU A 187 28.17 -24.75 13.24
N LEU A 188 28.79 -23.72 12.66
CA LEU A 188 29.65 -23.85 11.48
C LEU A 188 30.93 -24.64 11.80
N GLN A 189 31.52 -24.45 12.98
CA GLN A 189 32.65 -25.25 13.45
C GLN A 189 32.27 -26.72 13.63
N HIS A 190 31.07 -26.99 14.16
CA HIS A 190 30.54 -28.34 14.30
C HIS A 190 30.38 -29.05 12.95
N ALA A 191 29.88 -28.33 11.93
CA ALA A 191 29.82 -28.81 10.55
C ALA A 191 31.21 -28.95 9.87
N GLY A 192 32.27 -28.45 10.52
CA GLY A 192 33.62 -28.44 10.00
C GLY A 192 33.79 -27.48 8.82
N ILE A 193 33.37 -26.23 8.98
CA ILE A 193 33.53 -25.17 7.99
C ILE A 193 34.97 -25.08 7.45
N LYS A 194 35.08 -24.93 6.12
CA LYS A 194 36.35 -24.72 5.42
C LYS A 194 36.93 -23.34 5.73
N THR A 195 38.25 -23.23 5.66
CA THR A 195 38.95 -21.95 5.90
C THR A 195 38.92 -21.04 4.67
N PRO A 196 39.29 -19.75 4.80
CA PRO A 196 39.49 -18.91 3.62
C PRO A 196 40.58 -19.42 2.66
N ALA A 197 41.60 -20.11 3.15
CA ALA A 197 42.59 -20.74 2.27
C ALA A 197 41.97 -21.86 1.40
N GLU A 198 40.91 -22.51 1.90
CA GLU A 198 40.15 -23.56 1.21
C GLU A 198 38.93 -23.01 0.42
N GLY A 199 38.83 -21.69 0.26
CA GLY A 199 37.81 -21.04 -0.59
C GLY A 199 36.60 -20.46 0.14
N ALA A 200 36.39 -20.73 1.43
CA ALA A 200 35.23 -20.18 2.16
C ALA A 200 35.34 -18.64 2.29
N ARG A 201 34.33 -17.91 1.81
CA ARG A 201 34.30 -16.43 1.83
C ARG A 201 33.01 -15.87 2.40
N PHE A 202 31.89 -16.56 2.21
CA PHE A 202 30.58 -16.12 2.64
C PHE A 202 29.78 -17.27 3.27
N VAL A 203 28.83 -16.90 4.11
CA VAL A 203 27.80 -17.78 4.64
C VAL A 203 26.46 -17.24 4.16
N CYS A 204 25.80 -17.98 3.29
CA CYS A 204 24.52 -17.64 2.68
C CYS A 204 23.38 -18.24 3.51
N PHE A 205 22.29 -17.48 3.65
CA PHE A 205 21.10 -17.87 4.40
C PHE A 205 19.89 -17.79 3.50
N ARG A 206 18.98 -18.76 3.60
CA ARG A 206 17.69 -18.73 2.89
C ARG A 206 16.52 -19.15 3.78
N GLY A 207 15.38 -18.51 3.53
CA GLY A 207 14.07 -18.93 4.02
C GLY A 207 13.48 -20.07 3.19
N PRO A 208 12.20 -20.43 3.40
CA PRO A 208 11.52 -21.48 2.68
C PRO A 208 11.39 -21.17 1.18
N LYS A 209 11.47 -22.22 0.36
CA LYS A 209 11.25 -22.11 -1.10
C LYS A 209 9.79 -21.79 -1.40
N GLY A 210 9.57 -20.94 -2.41
CA GLY A 210 8.24 -20.51 -2.86
C GLY A 210 7.52 -19.55 -1.91
N GLU A 211 8.18 -19.05 -0.86
CA GLU A 211 7.56 -18.15 0.11
C GLU A 211 7.28 -16.74 -0.48
N LEU A 212 8.07 -16.33 -1.48
CA LEU A 212 8.04 -15.01 -2.12
C LEU A 212 7.84 -15.12 -3.65
N PRO A 213 7.25 -14.09 -4.28
CA PRO A 213 6.98 -14.08 -5.72
C PRO A 213 8.21 -13.83 -6.60
N ARG A 214 9.37 -13.48 -6.01
CA ARG A 214 10.62 -13.19 -6.73
C ARG A 214 11.78 -13.99 -6.13
N GLY A 215 12.87 -14.10 -6.89
CA GLY A 215 13.98 -15.01 -6.57
C GLY A 215 13.87 -16.30 -7.37
N GLU A 216 15.00 -16.97 -7.61
CA GLU A 216 15.09 -18.17 -8.45
C GLU A 216 14.17 -19.30 -7.97
N ASP A 217 14.13 -19.53 -6.66
CA ASP A 217 13.30 -20.54 -6.01
C ASP A 217 12.21 -19.93 -5.11
N GLY A 218 11.97 -18.62 -5.22
CA GLY A 218 11.01 -17.90 -4.39
C GLY A 218 11.38 -17.78 -2.91
N SER A 219 12.63 -18.03 -2.50
CA SER A 219 13.07 -17.81 -1.12
C SER A 219 13.55 -16.36 -0.88
N TYR A 220 13.39 -15.86 0.34
CA TYR A 220 14.19 -14.74 0.83
C TYR A 220 15.60 -15.22 1.15
N GLY A 221 16.63 -14.47 0.72
CA GLY A 221 18.00 -14.86 1.03
C GLY A 221 18.99 -13.71 1.00
N THR A 222 20.09 -13.90 1.73
CA THR A 222 21.20 -12.94 1.86
C THR A 222 22.46 -13.68 2.29
N SER A 223 23.57 -12.97 2.50
CA SER A 223 24.80 -13.57 3.04
C SER A 223 25.48 -12.68 4.09
N LEU A 224 26.35 -13.30 4.88
CA LEU A 224 27.39 -12.66 5.69
C LEU A 224 28.76 -13.03 5.14
N THR A 225 29.76 -12.18 5.39
CA THR A 225 31.16 -12.57 5.16
C THR A 225 31.57 -13.65 6.16
N TYR A 226 32.50 -14.52 5.75
CA TYR A 226 33.12 -15.52 6.61
C TYR A 226 33.68 -14.89 7.88
N ALA A 227 34.40 -13.76 7.74
CA ALA A 227 35.00 -13.06 8.86
C ALA A 227 33.96 -12.63 9.90
N LYS A 228 32.81 -12.10 9.46
CA LYS A 228 31.73 -11.69 10.36
C LYS A 228 31.02 -12.90 11.00
N ALA A 229 30.79 -13.97 10.25
CA ALA A 229 30.12 -15.17 10.75
C ALA A 229 30.96 -15.93 11.79
N MET A 230 32.29 -15.88 11.66
CA MET A 230 33.24 -16.60 12.52
C MET A 230 33.83 -15.76 13.65
N ASP A 231 33.57 -14.45 13.67
CA ASP A 231 34.04 -13.52 14.70
C ASP A 231 33.27 -13.74 16.01
N PRO A 232 33.93 -14.17 17.10
CA PRO A 232 33.26 -14.32 18.39
C PRO A 232 32.71 -13.01 18.94
N ALA A 233 33.30 -11.86 18.58
CA ALA A 233 32.83 -10.56 19.03
C ALA A 233 31.54 -10.10 18.37
N SER A 234 31.05 -10.83 17.36
CA SER A 234 29.86 -10.44 16.60
C SER A 234 28.55 -11.05 17.11
N ASP A 235 28.59 -11.99 18.06
CA ASP A 235 27.41 -12.60 18.70
C ASP A 235 26.31 -13.05 17.70
N VAL A 236 26.68 -13.56 16.53
CA VAL A 236 25.69 -14.03 15.55
C VAL A 236 25.07 -15.35 16.04
N ILE A 237 23.74 -15.41 16.12
CA ILE A 237 23.00 -16.59 16.62
C ILE A 237 21.90 -17.06 15.66
N ILE A 238 21.64 -18.36 15.69
CA ILE A 238 20.44 -19.01 15.15
C ILE A 238 19.44 -19.10 16.29
N ALA A 239 18.52 -18.13 16.34
CA ALA A 239 17.58 -17.91 17.43
C ALA A 239 16.26 -18.66 17.24
N TYR A 240 15.76 -19.21 18.35
CA TYR A 240 14.49 -19.94 18.42
C TYR A 240 13.59 -19.45 19.58
N LYS A 241 14.07 -18.51 20.41
CA LYS A 241 13.25 -17.79 21.40
C LYS A 241 13.46 -16.28 21.35
N GLN A 242 12.42 -15.53 21.67
CA GLN A 242 12.36 -14.09 21.82
C GLN A 242 11.71 -13.74 23.16
N ASN A 243 12.38 -12.92 23.98
CA ASN A 243 12.02 -12.67 25.38
C ASN A 243 11.76 -13.97 26.15
N HIS A 244 12.72 -14.90 26.10
CA HIS A 244 12.68 -16.19 26.81
C HIS A 244 11.58 -17.18 26.37
N ARG A 245 10.71 -16.79 25.44
CA ARG A 245 9.61 -17.63 24.92
C ARG A 245 9.78 -17.99 23.46
N TRP A 246 9.11 -19.03 22.99
CA TRP A 246 9.19 -19.45 21.59
C TRP A 246 8.88 -18.29 20.64
N LEU A 247 9.58 -18.24 19.50
CA LEU A 247 9.31 -17.23 18.47
C LEU A 247 7.82 -17.21 18.08
N THR A 248 7.29 -16.03 17.79
CA THR A 248 5.99 -15.90 17.14
C THR A 248 6.12 -16.10 15.62
N PRO A 249 5.04 -16.48 14.90
CA PRO A 249 5.09 -16.67 13.45
C PRO A 249 5.68 -15.49 12.68
N ASP A 250 5.22 -14.26 12.97
CA ASP A 250 5.71 -13.04 12.31
C ASP A 250 7.21 -12.77 12.58
N HIS A 251 7.74 -13.27 13.68
CA HIS A 251 9.14 -13.11 14.07
C HIS A 251 10.01 -14.30 13.70
N GLY A 252 9.51 -15.25 12.90
CA GLY A 252 10.33 -16.29 12.29
C GLY A 252 10.22 -17.66 12.93
N PHE A 253 9.14 -17.96 13.66
CA PHE A 253 8.92 -19.32 14.19
C PHE A 253 9.04 -20.39 13.08
N PRO A 254 9.82 -21.47 13.28
CA PRO A 254 10.43 -21.87 14.55
C PRO A 254 11.85 -21.33 14.78
N VAL A 255 12.51 -20.77 13.76
CA VAL A 255 13.91 -20.38 13.82
C VAL A 255 14.25 -19.23 12.87
N ARG A 256 15.14 -18.33 13.31
CA ARG A 256 15.69 -17.25 12.49
C ARG A 256 17.17 -17.02 12.79
N ILE A 257 17.84 -16.25 11.94
CA ILE A 257 19.15 -15.70 12.28
C ILE A 257 19.01 -14.30 12.91
N ILE A 258 19.87 -13.98 13.90
CA ILE A 258 20.06 -12.66 14.51
C ILE A 258 21.52 -12.25 14.35
N ILE A 259 21.74 -11.05 13.83
CA ILE A 259 23.08 -10.48 13.56
C ILE A 259 23.17 -9.12 14.27
N PRO A 260 23.67 -9.06 15.51
CA PRO A 260 23.71 -7.82 16.27
C PRO A 260 24.42 -6.66 15.54
N GLY A 261 23.81 -5.47 15.60
CA GLY A 261 24.32 -4.25 14.97
C GLY A 261 24.11 -4.15 13.45
N PHE A 262 23.52 -5.16 12.79
CA PHE A 262 23.16 -5.13 11.37
C PHE A 262 21.72 -4.66 11.16
N ILE A 263 21.40 -4.23 9.94
CA ILE A 263 20.00 -4.04 9.51
C ILE A 263 19.21 -5.36 9.57
N GLY A 264 17.93 -5.26 9.89
CA GLY A 264 17.02 -6.41 9.95
C GLY A 264 16.87 -7.19 8.64
N GLY A 265 17.13 -6.55 7.49
CA GLY A 265 17.11 -7.22 6.18
C GLY A 265 18.16 -8.33 6.02
N ARG A 266 19.18 -8.41 6.89
CA ARG A 266 20.14 -9.54 6.89
C ARG A 266 19.70 -10.70 7.79
N MET A 267 18.69 -10.49 8.62
CA MET A 267 18.26 -11.40 9.67
C MET A 267 17.11 -12.31 9.19
N VAL A 268 17.43 -13.23 8.27
CA VAL A 268 16.46 -14.15 7.64
C VAL A 268 15.60 -14.87 8.67
N LYS A 269 14.28 -14.78 8.50
CA LYS A 269 13.27 -15.48 9.28
C LYS A 269 12.95 -16.82 8.63
N TRP A 270 12.38 -17.75 9.40
CA TRP A 270 11.98 -19.06 8.90
C TRP A 270 13.16 -19.81 8.26
N LEU A 271 14.33 -19.69 8.89
CA LEU A 271 15.62 -20.09 8.32
C LEU A 271 15.62 -21.57 7.96
N SER A 272 15.85 -21.87 6.68
CA SER A 272 15.78 -23.22 6.13
C SER A 272 17.14 -23.73 5.64
N GLU A 273 18.03 -22.83 5.19
CA GLU A 273 19.35 -23.21 4.64
C GLU A 273 20.46 -22.27 5.12
N ILE A 274 21.63 -22.85 5.45
CA ILE A 274 22.90 -22.19 5.75
C ILE A 274 23.99 -22.79 4.85
N THR A 275 24.44 -22.06 3.84
CA THR A 275 25.43 -22.56 2.87
C THR A 275 26.73 -21.78 2.96
N VAL A 276 27.86 -22.47 3.13
CA VAL A 276 29.18 -21.83 3.06
C VAL A 276 29.65 -21.78 1.61
N MET A 277 29.96 -20.60 1.10
CA MET A 277 30.28 -20.36 -0.31
C MET A 277 31.57 -19.54 -0.48
N ASP A 278 32.13 -19.58 -1.68
CA ASP A 278 33.23 -18.72 -2.13
C ASP A 278 32.74 -17.35 -2.64
N THR A 279 31.44 -17.21 -2.86
CA THR A 279 30.76 -16.06 -3.46
C THR A 279 29.61 -15.59 -2.57
N GLU A 280 29.29 -14.31 -2.67
CA GLU A 280 28.15 -13.72 -1.96
C GLU A 280 26.81 -14.29 -2.47
N SER A 281 25.76 -14.17 -1.66
CA SER A 281 24.42 -14.66 -2.04
C SER A 281 23.95 -14.03 -3.34
N GLN A 282 23.56 -14.87 -4.30
CA GLN A 282 22.99 -14.43 -5.56
C GLN A 282 21.47 -14.23 -5.51
N ASN A 283 20.88 -14.27 -4.31
CA ASN A 283 19.43 -14.13 -4.15
C ASN A 283 18.96 -12.73 -4.59
N PHE A 284 17.79 -12.68 -5.25
CA PHE A 284 17.17 -11.45 -5.75
C PHE A 284 17.12 -10.34 -4.68
N TYR A 285 16.72 -10.67 -3.46
CA TYR A 285 16.56 -9.72 -2.36
C TYR A 285 17.89 -9.27 -1.73
N HIS A 286 19.00 -9.97 -2.03
CA HIS A 286 20.34 -9.52 -1.64
C HIS A 286 20.81 -8.33 -2.50
N PHE A 287 20.44 -8.31 -3.79
CA PHE A 287 20.83 -7.26 -4.73
C PHE A 287 19.81 -6.12 -4.83
N MET A 288 18.53 -6.46 -5.01
CA MET A 288 17.48 -5.53 -5.41
C MET A 288 16.75 -4.88 -4.22
N ASP A 289 17.32 -4.99 -3.02
CA ASP A 289 16.80 -4.42 -1.78
C ASP A 289 17.98 -4.06 -0.85
N ASN A 290 17.71 -3.31 0.22
CA ASN A 290 18.67 -3.03 1.30
C ASN A 290 20.01 -2.40 0.84
N ARG A 291 19.92 -1.35 0.02
CA ARG A 291 21.05 -0.54 -0.45
C ARG A 291 20.82 0.95 -0.27
N VAL A 292 21.88 1.70 0.01
CA VAL A 292 21.88 3.17 -0.06
C VAL A 292 22.63 3.62 -1.29
N LEU A 293 21.88 3.95 -2.34
CA LEU A 293 22.45 4.50 -3.58
C LEU A 293 22.69 6.01 -3.43
N PRO A 294 23.66 6.60 -4.16
CA PRO A 294 23.85 8.04 -4.19
C PRO A 294 22.57 8.79 -4.59
N SER A 295 22.38 9.99 -4.05
CA SER A 295 21.11 10.74 -4.15
C SER A 295 20.68 11.14 -5.57
N HIS A 296 21.61 11.17 -6.52
CA HIS A 296 21.32 11.44 -7.94
C HIS A 296 20.83 10.21 -8.70
N VAL A 297 20.96 9.01 -8.12
CA VAL A 297 20.59 7.75 -8.76
C VAL A 297 19.10 7.50 -8.56
N ASP A 298 18.34 7.57 -9.65
CA ASP A 298 16.95 7.14 -9.72
C ASP A 298 16.82 5.70 -10.23
N GLU A 299 15.59 5.21 -10.39
CA GLU A 299 15.35 3.82 -10.80
C GLU A 299 15.87 3.49 -12.21
N GLU A 300 15.75 4.44 -13.14
CA GLU A 300 16.23 4.26 -14.51
C GLU A 300 17.76 4.17 -14.55
N LEU A 301 18.44 5.09 -13.87
CA LEU A 301 19.89 5.09 -13.78
C LEU A 301 20.40 3.86 -13.02
N ALA A 302 19.73 3.49 -11.92
CA ALA A 302 20.05 2.30 -11.14
C ALA A 302 20.07 1.04 -12.00
N LYS A 303 19.07 0.87 -12.88
CA LYS A 303 18.98 -0.24 -13.85
C LYS A 303 20.04 -0.14 -14.93
N LYS A 304 20.15 1.03 -15.58
CA LYS A 304 21.03 1.26 -16.74
C LYS A 304 22.51 0.99 -16.41
N GLU A 305 22.96 1.39 -15.23
CA GLU A 305 24.37 1.32 -14.82
C GLU A 305 24.65 0.21 -13.80
N GLY A 306 23.68 -0.68 -13.56
CA GLY A 306 23.85 -1.85 -12.69
C GLY A 306 24.17 -1.50 -11.23
N TRP A 307 23.63 -0.41 -10.70
CA TRP A 307 23.93 0.06 -9.34
C TRP A 307 23.57 -0.96 -8.25
N TRP A 308 22.57 -1.81 -8.50
CA TRP A 308 22.17 -2.90 -7.60
C TRP A 308 23.24 -3.99 -7.43
N TYR A 309 24.28 -4.03 -8.26
CA TYR A 309 25.34 -5.02 -8.19
C TYR A 309 26.68 -4.43 -7.72
N LYS A 310 26.71 -3.15 -7.36
CA LYS A 310 27.90 -2.47 -6.84
C LYS A 310 28.01 -2.68 -5.32
N PRO A 311 28.98 -3.46 -4.82
CA PRO A 311 29.01 -3.93 -3.43
C PRO A 311 29.14 -2.82 -2.38
N GLU A 312 29.66 -1.64 -2.77
CA GLU A 312 29.89 -0.49 -1.89
C GLU A 312 28.61 0.08 -1.29
N PHE A 313 27.45 -0.19 -1.91
CA PHE A 313 26.15 0.34 -1.48
C PHE A 313 25.32 -0.66 -0.66
N ILE A 314 25.86 -1.86 -0.40
CA ILE A 314 25.21 -2.87 0.43
C ILE A 314 25.13 -2.36 1.88
N ILE A 315 23.94 -2.40 2.46
CA ILE A 315 23.77 -2.09 3.87
C ILE A 315 24.00 -3.37 4.69
N ASN A 316 24.96 -3.31 5.60
CA ASN A 316 25.22 -4.37 6.58
C ASN A 316 25.04 -3.78 7.98
N ASP A 317 26.06 -3.10 8.50
CA ASP A 317 25.96 -2.36 9.76
C ASP A 317 24.96 -1.20 9.67
N LEU A 318 24.21 -0.99 10.75
CA LEU A 318 23.41 0.22 10.94
C LEU A 318 24.30 1.46 11.05
N ASN A 319 23.80 2.60 10.56
CA ASN A 319 24.39 3.90 10.88
C ASN A 319 23.96 4.35 12.28
N ILE A 320 24.55 5.44 12.76
CA ILE A 320 24.06 6.11 13.96
C ILE A 320 22.71 6.79 13.68
N ASN A 321 21.77 6.66 14.60
CA ASN A 321 20.45 7.29 14.51
C ASN A 321 19.92 7.67 15.90
N SER A 322 19.02 8.65 15.93
CA SER A 322 18.23 9.02 17.09
C SER A 322 16.89 9.62 16.66
N ALA A 323 15.89 9.48 17.52
CA ALA A 323 14.61 10.16 17.39
C ALA A 323 14.10 10.61 18.76
N MET A 324 13.30 11.68 18.74
CA MET A 324 12.60 12.16 19.93
C MET A 324 11.23 11.51 20.04
N ALA A 325 10.91 11.05 21.23
CA ALA A 325 9.59 10.56 21.59
C ALA A 325 8.77 11.63 22.30
N ARG A 326 9.37 12.28 23.33
CA ARG A 326 8.77 13.37 24.09
C ARG A 326 9.49 14.67 23.77
N PRO A 327 8.76 15.76 23.46
CA PRO A 327 7.29 15.86 23.44
C PRO A 327 6.61 15.00 22.40
N TRP A 328 5.43 14.45 22.73
CA TRP A 328 4.66 13.64 21.77
C TRP A 328 4.19 14.51 20.60
N HIS A 329 3.87 13.88 19.49
CA HIS A 329 3.15 14.56 18.43
C HIS A 329 1.79 15.05 18.96
N ASP A 330 1.52 16.34 18.77
CA ASP A 330 0.35 17.07 19.27
C ASP A 330 0.24 17.20 20.79
N GLU A 331 1.28 16.85 21.55
CA GLU A 331 1.34 17.19 22.97
C GLU A 331 1.29 18.70 23.14
N LEU A 332 0.36 19.19 23.97
CA LEU A 332 0.33 20.56 24.44
C LEU A 332 0.96 20.64 25.83
N VAL A 333 2.05 21.39 25.94
CA VAL A 333 2.75 21.60 27.21
C VAL A 333 2.42 23.02 27.71
N PRO A 334 1.73 23.17 28.85
CA PRO A 334 1.49 24.48 29.46
C PRO A 334 2.79 25.17 29.85
N LEU A 335 2.83 26.50 29.75
CA LEU A 335 3.95 27.28 30.27
C LEU A 335 3.85 27.39 31.80
N ASP A 336 4.75 26.74 32.52
CA ASP A 336 4.79 26.76 33.99
C ASP A 336 6.24 26.86 34.49
N ALA A 337 6.56 27.99 35.13
CA ALA A 337 7.92 28.31 35.56
C ALA A 337 8.40 27.38 36.68
N ASN A 338 7.46 26.74 37.39
CA ASN A 338 7.74 25.85 38.51
C ASN A 338 7.77 24.37 38.11
N ARG A 339 7.54 24.05 36.83
CA ARG A 339 7.46 22.66 36.36
C ARG A 339 8.50 22.37 35.28
N PRO A 340 9.56 21.60 35.57
CA PRO A 340 10.47 21.13 34.54
C PRO A 340 9.75 20.20 33.56
N TYR A 341 10.23 20.18 32.32
CA TYR A 341 9.78 19.28 31.26
C TYR A 341 10.92 18.35 30.85
N THR A 342 10.64 17.05 30.74
CA THR A 342 11.63 16.06 30.30
C THR A 342 11.43 15.73 28.83
N ILE A 343 12.35 16.21 27.99
CA ILE A 343 12.51 15.73 26.61
C ILE A 343 13.08 14.31 26.67
N LYS A 344 12.55 13.37 25.88
CA LYS A 344 12.96 11.97 25.90
C LYS A 344 13.03 11.41 24.48
N GLY A 345 13.99 10.52 24.24
CA GLY A 345 14.11 9.80 22.98
C GLY A 345 14.93 8.53 23.11
N TYR A 346 15.25 7.94 21.97
CA TYR A 346 16.18 6.82 21.86
C TYR A 346 17.31 7.14 20.86
N ALA A 347 18.40 6.39 20.95
CA ALA A 347 19.49 6.41 19.98
C ALA A 347 20.10 5.01 19.83
N TYR A 348 20.61 4.68 18.65
CA TYR A 348 21.30 3.42 18.36
C TYR A 348 22.41 3.62 17.32
N ALA A 349 23.34 2.66 17.26
CA ALA A 349 24.36 2.56 16.23
C ALA A 349 24.61 1.10 15.86
N GLY A 350 25.08 0.84 14.64
CA GLY A 350 25.46 -0.51 14.20
C GLY A 350 26.85 -0.95 14.66
N GLY A 351 27.28 -2.13 14.22
CA GLY A 351 28.63 -2.66 14.45
C GLY A 351 29.03 -2.87 15.93
N GLY A 352 28.07 -2.74 16.85
CA GLY A 352 28.27 -2.81 18.28
C GLY A 352 28.87 -1.54 18.90
N ARG A 353 28.74 -0.40 18.21
CA ARG A 353 29.36 0.86 18.63
C ARG A 353 28.59 1.51 19.76
N LYS A 354 29.30 1.92 20.81
CA LYS A 354 28.71 2.61 21.96
C LYS A 354 28.20 4.00 21.59
N ILE A 355 26.95 4.31 21.89
CA ILE A 355 26.46 5.71 21.92
C ILE A 355 27.09 6.44 23.10
N ILE A 356 27.81 7.54 22.84
CA ILE A 356 28.53 8.31 23.87
C ILE A 356 27.88 9.67 24.17
N ARG A 357 27.03 10.18 23.28
CA ARG A 357 26.40 11.49 23.43
C ARG A 357 25.04 11.54 22.73
N CYS A 358 24.04 12.09 23.41
CA CYS A 358 22.76 12.49 22.83
C CYS A 358 22.61 13.98 23.13
N GLU A 359 22.35 14.78 22.11
CA GLU A 359 22.33 16.23 22.23
C GLU A 359 21.03 16.81 21.71
N VAL A 360 20.54 17.85 22.38
CA VAL A 360 19.34 18.58 22.00
C VAL A 360 19.68 20.05 21.79
N SER A 361 19.16 20.64 20.71
CA SER A 361 19.22 22.08 20.47
C SER A 361 17.82 22.68 20.46
N LEU A 362 17.72 23.90 21.01
CA LEU A 362 16.50 24.72 21.09
C LEU A 362 16.68 26.07 20.35
N ASP A 363 17.74 26.20 19.55
CA ASP A 363 18.14 27.44 18.88
C ASP A 363 18.64 27.21 17.45
N ASP A 364 17.97 26.29 16.74
CA ASP A 364 18.26 25.90 15.36
C ASP A 364 19.68 25.33 15.16
N GLY A 365 20.22 24.66 16.18
CA GLY A 365 21.50 23.94 16.13
C GLY A 365 22.72 24.79 16.45
N LYS A 366 22.55 26.03 16.95
CA LYS A 366 23.66 26.93 17.32
C LYS A 366 24.34 26.48 18.61
N THR A 367 23.55 26.09 19.61
CA THR A 367 24.03 25.51 20.86
C THR A 367 23.36 24.16 21.11
N TRP A 368 24.07 23.28 21.84
CA TRP A 368 23.66 21.92 22.10
C TRP A 368 23.76 21.62 23.59
N ARG A 369 22.67 21.14 24.17
CA ARG A 369 22.59 20.67 25.55
C ARG A 369 22.77 19.16 25.56
N LEU A 370 23.55 18.67 26.51
CA LEU A 370 23.84 17.25 26.66
C LEU A 370 22.70 16.54 27.40
N GLY A 371 22.10 15.53 26.77
CA GLY A 371 21.11 14.66 27.42
C GLY A 371 21.77 13.54 28.22
N ASP A 372 21.10 13.11 29.28
CA ASP A 372 21.48 11.98 30.12
C ASP A 372 21.15 10.67 29.40
N ILE A 373 22.16 9.81 29.21
CA ILE A 373 22.00 8.52 28.54
C ILE A 373 21.67 7.44 29.58
N GLN A 374 20.51 6.83 29.44
CA GLN A 374 20.16 5.58 30.11
C GLN A 374 20.59 4.40 29.23
N ARG A 375 21.60 3.68 29.70
CA ARG A 375 22.07 2.43 29.10
C ARG A 375 21.54 1.25 29.89
N PHE A 376 21.01 0.26 29.17
CA PHE A 376 20.33 -0.89 29.77
C PHE A 376 21.18 -2.16 29.80
N GLU A 377 22.12 -2.29 28.87
CA GLU A 377 23.02 -3.44 28.78
C GLU A 377 24.46 -3.07 29.17
N GLU A 378 25.15 -4.04 29.74
CA GLU A 378 26.60 -4.06 29.74
C GLU A 378 27.11 -4.48 28.36
N PRO A 379 28.32 -4.05 27.96
CA PRO A 379 28.91 -4.56 26.72
C PRO A 379 29.16 -6.07 26.83
N ASN A 380 29.21 -6.75 25.68
CA ASN A 380 29.72 -8.12 25.65
C ASN A 380 31.20 -8.18 26.08
N GLU A 381 31.75 -9.39 26.18
CA GLU A 381 33.16 -9.59 26.61
C GLU A 381 34.21 -8.91 25.70
N TYR A 382 33.80 -8.50 24.50
CA TYR A 382 34.62 -7.80 23.51
C TYR A 382 34.35 -6.29 23.42
N GLY A 383 33.56 -5.73 24.35
CA GLY A 383 33.25 -4.30 24.41
C GLY A 383 32.13 -3.84 23.47
N LYS A 384 31.32 -4.75 22.90
CA LYS A 384 30.26 -4.41 21.96
C LYS A 384 28.93 -4.10 22.65
N HIS A 385 28.24 -3.09 22.13
CA HIS A 385 26.91 -2.67 22.56
C HIS A 385 25.88 -2.90 21.45
N TRP A 386 24.96 -3.84 21.65
CA TRP A 386 23.95 -4.27 20.68
C TRP A 386 22.60 -3.58 20.84
N CYS A 387 22.38 -2.87 21.94
CA CYS A 387 21.12 -2.23 22.24
C CYS A 387 21.15 -0.72 22.05
N TRP A 388 19.98 -0.19 21.73
CA TRP A 388 19.67 1.23 21.85
C TRP A 388 19.94 1.73 23.27
N VAL A 389 20.08 3.05 23.36
CA VAL A 389 19.99 3.77 24.63
C VAL A 389 18.75 4.64 24.61
N HIS A 390 18.17 4.86 25.77
CA HIS A 390 17.22 5.95 25.95
C HIS A 390 17.97 7.16 26.48
N TRP A 391 17.47 8.34 26.19
CA TRP A 391 18.07 9.56 26.70
C TRP A 391 17.00 10.55 27.13
N THR A 392 17.35 11.38 28.10
CA THR A 392 16.48 12.42 28.65
C THR A 392 17.21 13.74 28.75
N LEU A 393 16.48 14.85 28.63
CA LEU A 393 16.98 16.17 28.96
C LEU A 393 15.89 16.94 29.71
N GLU A 394 16.19 17.37 30.92
CA GLU A 394 15.32 18.26 31.67
C GLU A 394 15.52 19.71 31.19
N VAL A 395 14.41 20.38 30.87
CA VAL A 395 14.38 21.78 30.44
C VAL A 395 13.29 22.53 31.19
N ASN A 396 13.40 23.84 31.30
CA ASN A 396 12.28 24.65 31.76
C ASN A 396 11.31 24.84 30.58
N THR A 397 9.99 24.82 30.79
CA THR A 397 9.04 25.04 29.68
C THR A 397 9.23 26.40 28.99
N PHE A 398 9.78 27.40 29.69
CA PHE A 398 10.13 28.70 29.12
C PHE A 398 11.34 28.65 28.16
N ASP A 399 12.18 27.62 28.23
CA ASP A 399 13.28 27.41 27.25
C ASP A 399 12.74 27.25 25.83
N PHE A 400 11.50 26.81 25.67
CA PHE A 400 10.86 26.63 24.37
C PHE A 400 10.32 27.94 23.77
N LEU A 401 10.15 29.02 24.53
CA LEU A 401 9.52 30.25 24.03
C LEU A 401 10.28 30.90 22.87
N SER A 402 11.61 30.83 22.90
CA SER A 402 12.47 31.32 21.82
C SER A 402 12.75 30.28 20.74
N ALA A 403 12.35 29.02 20.97
CA ALA A 403 12.64 27.91 20.07
C ALA A 403 11.54 27.78 19.01
N LYS A 404 11.95 27.65 17.75
CA LYS A 404 11.03 27.31 16.64
C LYS A 404 10.88 25.80 16.48
N GLU A 405 11.96 25.09 16.78
CA GLU A 405 12.04 23.66 16.71
C GLU A 405 12.98 23.11 17.80
N VAL A 406 12.72 21.87 18.19
CA VAL A 406 13.63 21.05 18.98
C VAL A 406 14.37 20.12 18.03
N LEU A 407 15.70 20.09 18.11
CA LEU A 407 16.54 19.19 17.32
C LEU A 407 17.19 18.15 18.22
N CYS A 408 17.28 16.89 17.78
CA CYS A 408 18.16 15.92 18.43
C CYS A 408 19.17 15.28 17.47
N ARG A 409 20.33 14.93 18.01
CA ARG A 409 21.36 14.11 17.36
C ARG A 409 22.10 13.25 18.36
N ALA A 410 22.66 12.14 17.89
CA ALA A 410 23.53 11.28 18.68
C ALA A 410 24.98 11.24 18.14
N TRP A 411 25.89 10.77 18.98
CA TRP A 411 27.29 10.48 18.68
C TRP A 411 27.67 9.09 19.19
N ASP A 412 28.41 8.33 18.37
CA ASP A 412 28.98 7.05 18.78
C ASP A 412 30.46 7.18 19.17
N GLU A 413 31.03 6.13 19.73
CA GLU A 413 32.43 6.09 20.18
C GLU A 413 33.46 6.28 19.07
N THR A 414 33.05 6.14 17.81
CA THR A 414 33.88 6.42 16.64
C THR A 414 33.74 7.87 16.15
N MET A 415 33.04 8.71 16.93
CA MET A 415 32.74 10.11 16.64
C MET A 415 31.89 10.30 15.37
N ASN A 416 31.17 9.27 14.94
CA ASN A 416 30.16 9.43 13.89
C ASN A 416 28.94 10.14 14.47
N THR A 417 28.36 11.04 13.67
CA THR A 417 27.12 11.76 14.02
C THR A 417 26.17 11.83 12.83
N GLN A 418 25.01 12.42 13.07
CA GLN A 418 23.90 12.54 12.13
C GLN A 418 24.04 13.80 11.25
N PRO A 419 23.63 13.76 9.97
CA PRO A 419 23.59 14.95 9.13
C PRO A 419 22.46 15.90 9.55
N ALA A 420 22.65 17.20 9.35
CA ALA A 420 21.62 18.18 9.70
C ALA A 420 20.37 18.13 8.81
N VAL A 421 20.53 17.69 7.57
CA VAL A 421 19.50 17.63 6.53
C VAL A 421 19.39 16.20 5.99
N ILE A 422 18.25 15.89 5.35
CA ILE A 422 18.02 14.59 4.72
C ILE A 422 18.99 14.41 3.54
N THR A 423 19.65 13.25 3.50
CA THR A 423 20.34 12.74 2.31
C THR A 423 19.43 11.73 1.64
N TRP A 424 18.65 12.20 0.66
CA TRP A 424 17.69 11.35 -0.05
C TRP A 424 18.38 10.21 -0.80
N ASN A 425 17.78 9.01 -0.82
CA ASN A 425 18.19 7.93 -1.70
C ASN A 425 16.97 7.17 -2.28
N LEU A 426 17.19 6.47 -3.40
CA LEU A 426 16.12 5.77 -4.15
C LEU A 426 15.26 4.83 -3.29
N MET A 427 15.87 4.17 -2.31
CA MET A 427 15.21 3.21 -1.41
C MET A 427 14.58 3.85 -0.17
N GLY A 428 14.87 5.12 0.09
CA GLY A 428 14.52 5.81 1.33
C GLY A 428 15.02 5.04 2.55
N MET A 429 16.26 4.57 2.52
CA MET A 429 16.86 3.75 3.58
C MET A 429 17.92 4.52 4.36
N MET A 430 18.10 4.12 5.62
CA MET A 430 19.13 4.64 6.51
C MET A 430 19.01 6.15 6.76
N ASN A 431 17.80 6.71 6.65
CA ASN A 431 17.55 8.10 7.02
C ASN A 431 17.96 8.33 8.48
N ASN A 432 18.97 9.16 8.69
CA ASN A 432 19.46 9.48 10.02
C ASN A 432 19.70 10.98 10.22
N CYS A 433 19.05 11.86 9.46
CA CYS A 433 19.18 13.29 9.72
C CYS A 433 18.72 13.67 11.14
N TYR A 434 19.09 14.86 11.61
CA TYR A 434 18.58 15.39 12.89
C TYR A 434 17.06 15.23 12.95
N PHE A 435 16.57 14.62 14.01
CA PHE A 435 15.14 14.55 14.24
C PHE A 435 14.67 15.94 14.70
N ARG A 436 13.61 16.47 14.08
CA ARG A 436 13.15 17.85 14.32
C ARG A 436 11.67 17.87 14.69
N ILE A 437 11.36 18.50 15.81
CA ILE A 437 9.98 18.72 16.26
C ILE A 437 9.71 20.23 16.18
N LYS A 438 8.70 20.65 15.40
CA LYS A 438 8.27 22.06 15.34
C LYS A 438 7.43 22.41 16.57
N ILE A 439 7.53 23.66 17.02
CA ILE A 439 6.83 24.17 18.21
C ILE A 439 5.81 25.22 17.76
N HIS A 440 4.59 25.11 18.28
CA HIS A 440 3.47 26.01 17.96
C HIS A 440 2.86 26.58 19.24
N PRO A 441 2.80 27.91 19.41
CA PRO A 441 2.03 28.51 20.49
C PRO A 441 0.54 28.19 20.34
N GLU A 442 -0.10 27.74 21.42
CA GLU A 442 -1.51 27.37 21.39
C GLU A 442 -2.16 27.62 22.75
N VAL A 443 -3.38 28.15 22.75
CA VAL A 443 -4.19 28.28 23.97
C VAL A 443 -5.01 27.02 24.14
N ASP A 444 -4.87 26.36 25.28
CA ASP A 444 -5.72 25.21 25.63
C ASP A 444 -7.19 25.67 25.69
N PRO A 445 -8.07 25.17 24.82
CA PRO A 445 -9.48 25.58 24.83
C PRO A 445 -10.23 25.11 26.09
N ALA A 446 -9.75 24.07 26.79
CA ALA A 446 -10.40 23.56 27.99
C ALA A 446 -10.03 24.36 29.25
N THR A 447 -8.78 24.83 29.34
CA THR A 447 -8.26 25.52 30.54
C THR A 447 -8.04 27.02 30.33
N GLY A 448 -8.01 27.49 29.07
CA GLY A 448 -7.66 28.86 28.71
C GLY A 448 -6.17 29.20 28.89
N VAL A 449 -5.34 28.23 29.27
CA VAL A 449 -3.92 28.43 29.56
C VAL A 449 -3.11 28.38 28.27
N MET A 450 -2.17 29.32 28.13
CA MET A 450 -1.19 29.31 27.04
C MET A 450 -0.21 28.15 27.20
N GLY A 451 -0.03 27.37 26.14
CA GLY A 451 0.95 26.30 26.05
C GLY A 451 1.65 26.28 24.70
N LEU A 452 2.50 25.27 24.53
CA LEU A 452 3.24 25.00 23.30
C LEU A 452 2.88 23.60 22.81
N ARG A 453 2.34 23.50 21.60
CA ARG A 453 2.06 22.24 20.91
C ARG A 453 3.28 21.81 20.10
N PHE A 454 3.59 20.52 20.14
CA PHE A 454 4.75 19.95 19.46
C PHE A 454 4.35 19.08 18.27
N GLN A 455 5.05 19.25 17.15
CA GLN A 455 4.72 18.56 15.89
C GLN A 455 5.91 17.76 15.38
N HIS A 456 5.74 16.44 15.26
CA HIS A 456 6.76 15.52 14.75
C HIS A 456 6.93 15.67 13.22
N PRO A 457 8.05 15.19 12.63
CA PRO A 457 8.32 15.42 11.21
C PRO A 457 7.38 14.64 10.29
N ALA A 458 7.21 13.34 10.55
CA ALA A 458 6.39 12.45 9.73
C ALA A 458 5.91 11.26 10.58
N PRO A 459 5.04 11.48 11.58
CA PRO A 459 4.42 10.41 12.35
C PRO A 459 3.55 9.55 11.43
N VAL A 460 3.37 8.27 11.72
CA VAL A 460 2.53 7.39 10.89
C VAL A 460 1.05 7.78 11.00
N GLU A 461 0.60 8.01 12.23
CA GLU A 461 -0.77 8.43 12.56
C GLU A 461 -0.85 9.94 12.75
N LEU A 462 -2.09 10.46 12.71
CA LEU A 462 -2.39 11.81 13.16
C LEU A 462 -2.20 11.89 14.69
N GLY A 463 -1.81 13.07 15.17
CA GLY A 463 -1.77 13.33 16.61
C GLY A 463 -3.17 13.37 17.23
N ASP A 464 -3.24 13.41 18.56
CA ASP A 464 -4.51 13.45 19.32
C ASP A 464 -5.39 14.65 18.95
N LYS A 465 -4.80 15.71 18.39
CA LYS A 465 -5.50 16.91 17.90
C LYS A 465 -5.76 16.88 16.39
N GLY A 466 -5.52 15.75 15.74
CA GLY A 466 -5.76 15.52 14.32
C GLY A 466 -4.72 16.13 13.38
N ASN A 467 -3.60 16.68 13.88
CA ASN A 467 -2.57 17.22 13.01
C ASN A 467 -1.72 16.10 12.42
N MET A 468 -1.15 16.36 11.25
CA MET A 468 -0.16 15.49 10.61
C MET A 468 1.26 15.97 10.93
N GLY A 469 2.27 15.24 10.43
CA GLY A 469 3.65 15.68 10.55
C GLY A 469 3.93 16.97 9.78
N TRP A 470 4.83 17.79 10.29
CA TRP A 470 5.15 19.07 9.63
C TRP A 470 5.76 18.89 8.24
N ARG A 471 6.43 17.76 7.95
CA ARG A 471 6.94 17.48 6.60
C ARG A 471 5.81 17.14 5.63
N GLU A 472 4.74 16.52 6.12
CA GLU A 472 3.55 16.25 5.31
C GLU A 472 2.88 17.58 4.94
N GLU A 473 2.76 18.51 5.90
CA GLU A 473 2.27 19.87 5.63
C GLU A 473 3.17 20.61 4.64
N ASP A 474 4.48 20.63 4.85
CA ASP A 474 5.43 21.29 3.95
C ASP A 474 5.38 20.68 2.53
N ASN A 475 5.18 19.36 2.41
CA ASN A 475 4.99 18.69 1.12
C ASN A 475 3.70 19.13 0.43
N LEU A 476 2.57 19.17 1.15
CA LEU A 476 1.29 19.64 0.62
C LEU A 476 1.38 21.10 0.16
N VAL A 477 2.05 21.96 0.93
CA VAL A 477 2.32 23.36 0.55
C VAL A 477 3.19 23.42 -0.70
N ALA A 478 4.28 22.64 -0.79
CA ALA A 478 5.15 22.62 -1.96
C ALA A 478 4.41 22.16 -3.22
N GLN A 479 3.54 21.15 -3.11
CA GLN A 479 2.67 20.71 -4.21
C GLN A 479 1.69 21.80 -4.63
N ALA A 480 1.09 22.51 -3.66
CA ALA A 480 0.20 23.63 -3.94
C ALA A 480 0.94 24.80 -4.63
N VAL A 481 2.17 25.12 -4.21
CA VAL A 481 3.02 26.15 -4.83
C VAL A 481 3.46 25.75 -6.24
N ALA A 482 3.84 24.49 -6.46
CA ALA A 482 4.17 23.98 -7.79
C ALA A 482 2.96 24.09 -8.73
N ALA A 483 1.78 23.65 -8.26
CA ALA A 483 0.53 23.81 -9.00
C ALA A 483 0.18 25.28 -9.30
N ALA A 484 0.56 26.22 -8.41
CA ALA A 484 0.36 27.65 -8.62
C ALA A 484 1.37 28.30 -9.58
N ARG A 485 2.59 27.76 -9.70
CA ARG A 485 3.65 28.28 -10.60
C ARG A 485 3.44 27.87 -12.06
N ASP A 486 2.86 26.70 -12.30
CA ASP A 486 2.60 26.17 -13.64
C ASP A 486 1.32 26.75 -14.29
N GLY A 487 0.81 27.89 -13.82
CA GLY A 487 -0.49 28.43 -14.21
C GLY A 487 -0.48 29.83 -14.84
N GLY A 488 -0.27 29.91 -16.15
CA GLY A 488 -1.07 30.81 -16.98
C GLY A 488 -2.13 29.98 -17.71
N GLY A 489 -3.41 29.94 -17.35
CA GLY A 489 -4.10 30.48 -16.19
C GLY A 489 -5.54 29.95 -16.21
N ALA A 490 -5.96 29.33 -15.11
CA ALA A 490 -7.34 29.22 -14.61
C ALA A 490 -7.31 28.39 -13.31
N ALA A 491 -6.73 28.97 -12.26
CA ALA A 491 -6.87 28.42 -10.91
C ALA A 491 -8.26 28.76 -10.38
N ALA A 492 -9.02 27.73 -10.04
CA ALA A 492 -10.22 27.85 -9.23
C ALA A 492 -9.89 28.54 -7.90
N ALA A 493 -10.85 29.34 -7.41
CA ALA A 493 -10.79 30.05 -6.14
C ALA A 493 -10.41 29.12 -4.96
N PRO A 494 -9.79 29.66 -3.88
CA PRO A 494 -9.49 28.88 -2.69
C PRO A 494 -10.78 28.27 -2.11
N PRO A 495 -10.73 27.06 -1.54
CA PRO A 495 -11.90 26.48 -0.89
C PRO A 495 -12.33 27.37 0.29
N PRO A 496 -13.64 27.56 0.51
CA PRO A 496 -14.14 28.25 1.68
C PRO A 496 -13.76 27.45 2.94
N PRO A 497 -13.62 28.11 4.11
CA PRO A 497 -13.46 27.40 5.37
C PRO A 497 -14.63 26.43 5.59
N PRO A 498 -14.45 25.36 6.39
CA PRO A 498 -15.53 24.41 6.67
C PRO A 498 -16.78 25.16 7.13
N PRO A 499 -18.00 24.75 6.70
CA PRO A 499 -19.21 25.37 7.20
C PRO A 499 -19.21 25.33 8.73
N ALA A 500 -19.37 26.49 9.35
CA ALA A 500 -19.45 26.68 10.80
C ALA A 500 -20.61 25.92 11.49
N ALA A 501 -21.29 25.00 10.80
CA ALA A 501 -22.47 24.28 11.26
C ALA A 501 -22.17 23.00 12.07
N LEU A 502 -20.96 22.42 12.00
CA LEU A 502 -20.63 21.18 12.74
C LEU A 502 -19.97 21.42 14.10
N LEU A 503 -19.49 22.63 14.40
CA LEU A 503 -18.86 22.98 15.68
C LEU A 503 -19.85 23.50 16.73
N ALA A 504 -21.15 23.56 16.41
CA ALA A 504 -22.16 24.09 17.32
C ALA A 504 -22.69 23.05 18.34
N ASN A 505 -22.43 21.75 18.20
CA ASN A 505 -22.99 20.71 19.09
C ASN A 505 -22.09 19.45 19.23
N GLY A 506 -21.16 19.41 20.19
CA GLY A 506 -20.83 18.16 20.91
C GLY A 506 -19.92 17.07 20.29
N GLY A 507 -19.16 17.32 19.21
CA GLY A 507 -18.16 16.36 18.66
C GLY A 507 -18.62 15.65 17.37
N PRO A 508 -17.75 14.85 16.72
CA PRO A 508 -18.11 14.13 15.49
C PRO A 508 -19.23 13.13 15.78
N LYS A 509 -20.24 13.13 14.91
CA LYS A 509 -21.34 12.16 15.02
C LYS A 509 -20.79 10.74 14.83
N GLN A 510 -21.36 9.78 15.52
CA GLN A 510 -21.00 8.37 15.41
C GLN A 510 -22.05 7.65 14.59
N TYR A 511 -21.60 6.81 13.66
CA TYR A 511 -22.45 6.06 12.75
C TYR A 511 -22.07 4.58 12.78
N THR A 512 -23.04 3.67 12.74
CA THR A 512 -22.77 2.24 12.54
C THR A 512 -22.75 1.89 11.06
N LEU A 513 -22.22 0.72 10.72
CA LEU A 513 -22.21 0.27 9.32
C LEU A 513 -23.63 0.02 8.81
N GLU A 514 -24.56 -0.37 9.69
CA GLU A 514 -25.98 -0.51 9.37
C GLU A 514 -26.62 0.84 9.03
N GLU A 515 -26.30 1.90 9.78
CA GLU A 515 -26.74 3.26 9.46
C GLU A 515 -26.16 3.73 8.13
N VAL A 516 -24.85 3.49 7.88
CA VAL A 516 -24.24 3.80 6.59
C VAL A 516 -24.93 3.07 5.43
N ALA A 517 -25.32 1.81 5.64
CA ALA A 517 -26.00 1.00 4.62
C ALA A 517 -27.38 1.54 4.20
N GLU A 518 -28.03 2.38 5.01
CA GLU A 518 -29.27 3.08 4.64
C GLU A 518 -29.03 4.18 3.58
N HIS A 519 -27.78 4.62 3.42
CA HIS A 519 -27.36 5.67 2.51
C HIS A 519 -26.63 5.11 1.28
N ALA A 520 -27.34 4.29 0.50
CA ALA A 520 -26.82 3.59 -0.68
C ALA A 520 -27.47 4.00 -2.02
N SER A 521 -27.99 5.24 -2.13
CA SER A 521 -28.67 5.77 -3.33
C SER A 521 -28.10 7.12 -3.81
N GLU A 522 -28.56 7.62 -4.96
CA GLU A 522 -28.11 8.91 -5.50
C GLU A 522 -28.55 10.13 -4.68
N GLU A 523 -29.66 9.99 -3.95
CA GLU A 523 -30.22 11.01 -3.08
C GLU A 523 -29.60 10.93 -1.67
N SER A 524 -28.92 9.84 -1.36
CA SER A 524 -28.24 9.61 -0.09
C SER A 524 -27.13 8.57 -0.26
N CYS A 525 -25.91 9.04 -0.49
CA CYS A 525 -24.75 8.22 -0.82
C CYS A 525 -23.65 8.40 0.22
N TRP A 526 -23.60 7.52 1.21
CA TRP A 526 -22.52 7.47 2.18
C TRP A 526 -21.59 6.31 1.92
N PHE A 527 -20.35 6.42 2.37
CA PHE A 527 -19.40 5.31 2.35
C PHE A 527 -18.40 5.46 3.48
N VAL A 528 -17.77 4.35 3.84
CA VAL A 528 -16.69 4.34 4.82
C VAL A 528 -15.35 4.38 4.08
N HIS A 529 -14.45 5.25 4.55
CA HIS A 529 -13.04 5.22 4.17
C HIS A 529 -12.19 5.39 5.43
N GLU A 530 -11.32 4.41 5.71
CA GLU A 530 -10.40 4.43 6.85
C GLU A 530 -11.11 4.70 8.20
N GLY A 531 -12.27 4.08 8.41
CA GLY A 531 -13.04 4.18 9.66
C GLY A 531 -13.83 5.48 9.83
N ARG A 532 -13.89 6.33 8.80
CA ARG A 532 -14.67 7.56 8.78
C ARG A 532 -15.81 7.44 7.78
N VAL A 533 -16.94 8.04 8.11
CA VAL A 533 -18.14 8.08 7.26
C VAL A 533 -18.19 9.38 6.51
N TYR A 534 -18.36 9.27 5.19
CA TYR A 534 -18.40 10.39 4.27
C TYR A 534 -19.74 10.41 3.55
N ASP A 535 -20.38 11.57 3.49
CA ASP A 535 -21.53 11.83 2.65
C ASP A 535 -21.07 12.36 1.28
N ALA A 536 -20.98 11.45 0.33
CA ALA A 536 -20.61 11.75 -1.05
C ALA A 536 -21.77 12.35 -1.86
N THR A 537 -22.99 12.40 -1.35
CA THR A 537 -24.20 12.88 -2.06
C THR A 537 -23.96 14.20 -2.80
N PRO A 538 -23.39 15.26 -2.18
CA PRO A 538 -23.13 16.52 -2.89
C PRO A 538 -22.00 16.42 -3.93
N TYR A 539 -21.13 15.41 -3.86
CA TYR A 539 -20.00 15.23 -4.77
C TYR A 539 -20.28 14.29 -5.94
N LEU A 540 -21.38 13.54 -5.92
CA LEU A 540 -21.71 12.55 -6.94
C LEU A 540 -21.61 13.11 -8.37
N ASN A 541 -22.10 14.33 -8.59
CA ASN A 541 -22.12 14.96 -9.92
C ASN A 541 -20.76 15.56 -10.35
N ASP A 542 -19.86 15.79 -9.39
CA ASP A 542 -18.55 16.42 -9.60
C ASP A 542 -17.40 15.41 -9.59
N HIS A 543 -17.70 14.14 -9.32
CA HIS A 543 -16.70 13.07 -9.32
C HIS A 543 -16.19 12.81 -10.75
N PRO A 544 -14.86 12.86 -11.02
CA PRO A 544 -14.31 12.70 -12.37
C PRO A 544 -14.62 11.35 -13.04
N GLY A 545 -14.87 10.31 -12.25
CA GLY A 545 -15.31 8.99 -12.73
C GLY A 545 -16.83 8.85 -12.92
N GLY A 546 -17.59 9.92 -12.70
CA GLY A 546 -19.05 9.94 -12.62
C GLY A 546 -19.59 9.41 -11.28
N ALA A 547 -20.87 9.74 -11.00
CA ALA A 547 -21.59 9.37 -9.78
C ALA A 547 -21.60 7.85 -9.52
N GLU A 548 -21.83 7.08 -10.59
CA GLU A 548 -21.91 5.61 -10.60
C GLU A 548 -20.67 4.93 -10.03
N SER A 549 -19.49 5.55 -10.19
CA SER A 549 -18.23 5.02 -9.66
C SER A 549 -18.14 5.08 -8.14
N ILE A 550 -18.91 5.97 -7.50
CA ILE A 550 -19.03 6.05 -6.03
C ILE A 550 -20.20 5.19 -5.55
N LEU A 551 -21.33 5.23 -6.27
CA LEU A 551 -22.56 4.49 -5.91
C LEU A 551 -22.34 2.97 -5.82
N ILE A 552 -21.36 2.44 -6.54
CA ILE A 552 -20.99 1.02 -6.52
C ILE A 552 -20.47 0.53 -5.16
N THR A 553 -20.00 1.45 -4.31
CA THR A 553 -19.55 1.20 -2.94
C THR A 553 -20.37 1.99 -1.92
N ALA A 554 -21.45 2.66 -2.33
CA ALA A 554 -22.31 3.40 -1.43
C ALA A 554 -23.01 2.45 -0.45
N GLY A 555 -23.13 2.89 0.79
CA GLY A 555 -23.61 2.10 1.92
C GLY A 555 -22.63 1.06 2.45
N ALA A 556 -21.36 1.09 2.02
CA ALA A 556 -20.36 0.10 2.41
C ALA A 556 -19.00 0.73 2.75
N ASP A 557 -18.08 -0.10 3.25
CA ASP A 557 -16.68 0.27 3.36
C ASP A 557 -16.00 0.15 2.00
N ALA A 558 -15.55 1.30 1.49
CA ALA A 558 -14.94 1.46 0.19
C ALA A 558 -13.42 1.63 0.29
N THR A 559 -12.80 1.38 1.46
CA THR A 559 -11.40 1.75 1.73
C THR A 559 -10.43 1.19 0.69
N ASP A 560 -10.57 -0.09 0.35
CA ASP A 560 -9.63 -0.76 -0.56
C ASP A 560 -9.86 -0.35 -2.01
N GLU A 561 -11.11 -0.27 -2.45
CA GLU A 561 -11.48 0.27 -3.75
C GLU A 561 -10.98 1.71 -3.90
N PHE A 562 -11.22 2.56 -2.90
CA PHE A 562 -10.82 3.96 -2.92
C PHE A 562 -9.29 4.09 -3.02
N ASN A 563 -8.56 3.28 -2.25
CA ASN A 563 -7.09 3.29 -2.23
C ASN A 563 -6.45 2.77 -3.52
N ALA A 564 -7.12 1.88 -4.25
CA ALA A 564 -6.59 1.28 -5.47
C ALA A 564 -6.59 2.24 -6.67
N ILE A 565 -7.48 3.23 -6.70
CA ILE A 565 -7.71 4.08 -7.89
C ILE A 565 -7.57 5.58 -7.64
N HIS A 566 -7.64 6.06 -6.39
CA HIS A 566 -7.62 7.49 -6.11
C HIS A 566 -6.26 8.02 -5.63
N SER A 567 -5.86 9.16 -6.20
CA SER A 567 -4.64 9.88 -5.85
C SER A 567 -4.72 10.52 -4.45
N SER A 568 -3.58 10.93 -3.90
CA SER A 568 -3.50 11.65 -2.62
C SER A 568 -4.35 12.94 -2.60
N LYS A 569 -4.55 13.58 -3.76
CA LYS A 569 -5.41 14.76 -3.90
C LYS A 569 -6.88 14.42 -3.67
N ALA A 570 -7.36 13.30 -4.22
CA ALA A 570 -8.73 12.83 -4.02
C ALA A 570 -8.98 12.41 -2.56
N LYS A 571 -7.96 11.83 -1.90
CA LYS A 571 -8.01 11.54 -0.45
C LYS A 571 -8.15 12.81 0.41
N ALA A 572 -7.46 13.89 0.04
CA ALA A 572 -7.58 15.17 0.72
C ALA A 572 -8.97 15.81 0.56
N MET A 573 -9.64 15.58 -0.58
CA MET A 573 -10.98 16.09 -0.84
C MET A 573 -12.06 15.45 0.04
N LEU A 574 -11.84 14.21 0.52
CA LEU A 574 -12.77 13.52 1.42
C LEU A 574 -13.13 14.32 2.66
N ALA A 575 -12.20 15.14 3.17
CA ALA A 575 -12.46 15.98 4.34
C ALA A 575 -13.68 16.91 4.18
N GLN A 576 -14.01 17.30 2.94
CA GLN A 576 -15.16 18.16 2.64
C GLN A 576 -16.51 17.45 2.78
N TYR A 577 -16.48 16.11 2.74
CA TYR A 577 -17.65 15.24 2.75
C TYR A 577 -17.77 14.44 4.04
N TYR A 578 -16.86 14.66 5.00
CA TYR A 578 -16.86 13.96 6.27
C TYR A 578 -18.07 14.34 7.12
N ILE A 579 -18.79 13.33 7.63
CA ILE A 579 -19.96 13.54 8.48
C ILE A 579 -19.84 12.95 9.87
N GLY A 580 -18.92 12.01 10.09
CA GLY A 580 -18.70 11.39 11.39
C GLY A 580 -17.83 10.15 11.35
N ASP A 581 -17.64 9.52 12.51
CA ASP A 581 -16.80 8.34 12.66
C ASP A 581 -17.63 7.06 12.64
N LEU A 582 -17.06 5.99 12.07
CA LEU A 582 -17.67 4.67 12.13
C LEU A 582 -17.44 4.06 13.51
N VAL A 583 -18.51 3.63 14.17
CA VAL A 583 -18.45 2.89 15.43
C VAL A 583 -18.98 1.47 15.26
N ALA A 584 -18.45 0.55 16.06
CA ALA A 584 -18.95 -0.81 16.10
C ALA A 584 -20.39 -0.84 16.65
N SER A 585 -21.28 -1.58 16.00
CA SER A 585 -22.65 -1.77 16.49
C SER A 585 -22.65 -2.32 17.91
N LYS A 586 -23.41 -1.69 18.82
CA LYS A 586 -23.59 -2.21 20.18
C LYS A 586 -24.29 -3.58 20.08
N PRO A 587 -23.87 -4.59 20.88
CA PRO A 587 -24.63 -5.82 20.97
C PRO A 587 -26.02 -5.49 21.50
N ALA A 588 -27.06 -5.86 20.74
CA ALA A 588 -28.43 -5.78 21.21
C ALA A 588 -28.55 -6.54 22.54
N THR A 589 -28.85 -5.82 23.61
CA THR A 589 -29.19 -6.40 24.90
C THR A 589 -30.45 -7.26 24.72
N ALA A 590 -30.26 -8.57 24.75
CA ALA A 590 -31.34 -9.53 24.87
C ALA A 590 -31.99 -9.35 26.25
N ASN A 591 -33.12 -8.64 26.28
CA ASN A 591 -34.12 -8.71 27.34
C ASN A 591 -35.47 -8.31 26.75
N GLY A 592 -36.27 -9.32 26.40
CA GLY A 592 -37.60 -9.13 25.83
C GLY A 592 -38.23 -10.48 25.53
N THR A 593 -38.88 -11.03 26.55
CA THR A 593 -39.65 -12.29 26.56
C THR A 593 -40.54 -12.49 25.34
N ALA A 594 -40.52 -13.72 24.82
CA ALA A 594 -41.46 -14.22 23.84
C ALA A 594 -42.90 -14.19 24.37
N THR A 595 -43.80 -13.54 23.63
CA THR A 595 -45.23 -13.89 23.61
C THR A 595 -45.74 -13.76 22.19
N ALA A 596 -46.23 -14.88 21.66
CA ALA A 596 -46.97 -14.96 20.41
C ALA A 596 -48.40 -14.40 20.58
N ASN A 597 -48.89 -13.65 19.58
CA ASN A 597 -50.21 -13.86 18.93
C ASN A 597 -50.61 -12.69 18.00
N GLY A 598 -50.99 -13.03 16.77
CA GLY A 598 -52.27 -12.62 16.17
C GLY A 598 -52.38 -11.31 15.38
N ASN A 599 -52.46 -11.44 14.04
CA ASN A 599 -53.27 -10.72 13.03
C ASN A 599 -53.77 -9.28 13.30
N GLY A 600 -53.44 -8.37 12.37
CA GLY A 600 -54.16 -7.10 12.21
C GLY A 600 -53.62 -6.17 11.12
N THR A 601 -54.34 -6.14 10.00
CA THR A 601 -54.33 -5.21 8.85
C THR A 601 -53.84 -3.75 9.02
N ALA A 602 -52.98 -3.35 8.08
CA ALA A 602 -52.87 -2.07 7.35
C ALA A 602 -53.14 -0.71 8.05
N THR A 603 -52.15 0.19 8.01
CA THR A 603 -52.20 1.43 7.19
C THR A 603 -50.83 2.10 7.13
N ALA A 604 -50.46 2.49 5.92
CA ALA A 604 -49.22 3.20 5.58
C ALA A 604 -49.33 4.71 5.85
N ASN A 605 -48.19 5.34 6.18
CA ASN A 605 -47.68 6.53 5.48
C ASN A 605 -46.29 6.91 6.02
N GLY A 606 -45.31 7.02 5.12
CA GLY A 606 -43.95 7.50 5.41
C GLY A 606 -42.94 6.90 4.45
N THR A 607 -42.87 7.47 3.25
CA THR A 607 -42.11 7.00 2.07
C THR A 607 -40.58 7.11 2.24
N ALA A 608 -39.90 5.96 2.23
CA ALA A 608 -38.54 5.83 1.70
C ALA A 608 -38.64 5.08 0.36
N ALA A 609 -38.09 5.64 -0.71
CA ALA A 609 -38.13 5.04 -2.04
C ALA A 609 -37.30 3.74 -2.04
N ALA A 610 -37.96 2.60 -2.23
CA ALA A 610 -37.31 1.31 -2.39
C ALA A 610 -36.65 1.20 -3.77
N ALA A 611 -35.42 0.70 -3.81
CA ALA A 611 -34.71 0.34 -5.04
C ALA A 611 -35.52 -0.70 -5.86
N PRO A 612 -35.48 -0.66 -7.21
CA PRO A 612 -36.23 -1.58 -8.05
C PRO A 612 -35.77 -3.04 -7.87
N PRO A 613 -36.66 -4.03 -8.05
CA PRO A 613 -36.31 -5.44 -7.93
C PRO A 613 -35.28 -5.84 -9.00
N ALA A 614 -34.24 -6.57 -8.58
CA ALA A 614 -33.21 -7.09 -9.49
C ALA A 614 -33.83 -8.05 -10.52
N ASP A 615 -33.64 -7.77 -11.82
CA ASP A 615 -33.99 -8.70 -12.89
C ASP A 615 -33.11 -9.96 -12.76
N PRO A 616 -33.69 -11.15 -12.50
CA PRO A 616 -32.93 -12.36 -12.22
C PRO A 616 -32.11 -12.86 -13.42
N LEU A 617 -32.30 -12.31 -14.63
CA LEU A 617 -31.54 -12.66 -15.83
C LEU A 617 -30.42 -11.67 -16.17
N VAL A 618 -30.11 -10.74 -15.26
CA VAL A 618 -29.00 -9.78 -15.41
C VAL A 618 -27.83 -10.20 -14.52
N VAL A 619 -26.66 -10.38 -15.13
CA VAL A 619 -25.46 -10.86 -14.43
C VAL A 619 -24.82 -9.76 -13.58
N LEU A 620 -24.58 -8.60 -14.17
CA LEU A 620 -23.92 -7.48 -13.51
C LEU A 620 -24.95 -6.51 -12.91
N THR A 621 -24.97 -6.41 -11.59
CA THR A 621 -25.92 -5.57 -10.82
C THR A 621 -25.20 -4.47 -10.02
N GLY A 622 -23.99 -4.09 -10.44
CA GLY A 622 -23.17 -3.05 -9.81
C GLY A 622 -22.40 -3.54 -8.57
N ARG A 623 -23.04 -4.27 -7.66
CA ARG A 623 -22.51 -4.41 -6.28
C ARG A 623 -21.62 -5.63 -6.06
N ALA A 624 -21.86 -6.75 -6.74
CA ALA A 624 -21.15 -8.00 -6.53
C ALA A 624 -20.14 -8.33 -7.63
N LYS A 625 -19.03 -8.97 -7.27
CA LYS A 625 -18.15 -9.64 -8.23
C LYS A 625 -18.83 -10.93 -8.70
N VAL A 626 -18.81 -11.18 -10.00
CA VAL A 626 -19.33 -12.41 -10.60
C VAL A 626 -18.20 -13.17 -11.26
N LYS A 627 -18.08 -14.46 -10.94
CA LYS A 627 -17.09 -15.35 -11.52
C LYS A 627 -17.65 -15.98 -12.79
N LEU A 628 -17.02 -15.76 -13.94
CA LEU A 628 -17.45 -16.30 -15.23
C LEU A 628 -16.37 -17.23 -15.80
N PRO A 629 -16.73 -18.43 -16.30
CA PRO A 629 -15.80 -19.36 -16.92
C PRO A 629 -15.50 -18.99 -18.38
N LEU A 630 -14.24 -19.12 -18.79
CA LEU A 630 -13.82 -19.07 -20.19
C LEU A 630 -14.35 -20.32 -20.89
N VAL A 631 -15.22 -20.13 -21.89
CA VAL A 631 -15.84 -21.24 -22.64
C VAL A 631 -15.26 -21.39 -24.03
N GLU A 632 -14.69 -20.33 -24.60
CA GLU A 632 -14.08 -20.36 -25.92
C GLU A 632 -12.99 -19.29 -26.05
N ARG A 633 -11.98 -19.59 -26.87
CA ARG A 633 -10.86 -18.70 -27.18
C ARG A 633 -10.64 -18.68 -28.70
N ILE A 634 -10.66 -17.49 -29.28
CA ILE A 634 -10.53 -17.28 -30.73
C ILE A 634 -9.26 -16.49 -31.01
N GLU A 635 -8.33 -17.09 -31.72
CA GLU A 635 -7.06 -16.48 -32.13
C GLU A 635 -7.29 -15.57 -33.35
N LEU A 636 -7.00 -14.27 -33.23
CA LEU A 636 -7.16 -13.32 -34.35
C LEU A 636 -5.83 -13.07 -35.06
N ASN A 637 -4.78 -12.78 -34.30
CA ASN A 637 -3.43 -12.60 -34.82
C ASN A 637 -2.39 -12.99 -33.76
N ARG A 638 -1.10 -12.75 -34.02
CA ARG A 638 0.03 -13.13 -33.14
C ARG A 638 -0.20 -12.76 -31.67
N ASN A 639 -0.80 -11.60 -31.39
CA ASN A 639 -0.92 -11.07 -30.03
C ASN A 639 -2.33 -10.60 -29.68
N THR A 640 -3.35 -10.98 -30.44
CA THR A 640 -4.73 -10.53 -30.22
C THR A 640 -5.70 -11.70 -30.30
N ARG A 641 -6.59 -11.79 -29.32
CA ARG A 641 -7.52 -12.92 -29.14
C ARG A 641 -8.85 -12.42 -28.58
N ILE A 642 -9.92 -13.15 -28.89
CA ILE A 642 -11.20 -13.00 -28.19
C ILE A 642 -11.30 -14.11 -27.15
N PHE A 643 -11.56 -13.71 -25.91
CA PHE A 643 -11.86 -14.59 -24.79
C PHE A 643 -13.36 -14.53 -24.50
N ARG A 644 -14.05 -15.64 -24.76
CA ARG A 644 -15.51 -15.75 -24.58
C ARG A 644 -15.82 -16.42 -23.25
N PHE A 645 -16.52 -15.70 -22.39
CA PHE A 645 -16.96 -16.18 -21.08
C PHE A 645 -18.43 -16.58 -21.12
N GLY A 646 -18.77 -17.70 -20.50
CA GLY A 646 -20.15 -18.17 -20.37
C GLY A 646 -20.89 -17.43 -19.26
N LEU A 647 -22.12 -17.00 -19.53
CA LEU A 647 -23.02 -16.46 -18.49
C LEU A 647 -23.75 -17.60 -17.76
N PRO A 648 -24.37 -17.35 -16.59
CA PRO A 648 -24.98 -18.40 -15.76
C PRO A 648 -26.03 -19.26 -16.48
N SER A 649 -26.69 -18.73 -17.51
CA SER A 649 -27.50 -19.52 -18.44
C SER A 649 -27.53 -18.87 -19.84
N PRO A 650 -27.96 -19.61 -20.89
CA PRO A 650 -28.14 -19.07 -22.23
C PRO A 650 -29.13 -17.90 -22.33
N GLU A 651 -29.98 -17.69 -21.32
CA GLU A 651 -30.96 -16.60 -21.29
C GLU A 651 -30.45 -15.35 -20.56
N HIS A 652 -29.34 -15.44 -19.84
CA HIS A 652 -28.77 -14.30 -19.13
C HIS A 652 -28.21 -13.28 -20.11
N ARG A 653 -28.38 -12.01 -19.80
CA ARG A 653 -27.64 -10.89 -20.39
C ARG A 653 -26.63 -10.35 -19.40
N ILE A 654 -25.54 -9.76 -19.90
CA ILE A 654 -24.45 -9.30 -19.03
C ILE A 654 -24.91 -8.15 -18.11
N GLY A 655 -25.78 -7.25 -18.57
CA GLY A 655 -26.20 -6.08 -17.80
C GLY A 655 -25.26 -4.90 -17.97
N LEU A 656 -24.67 -4.74 -19.16
CA LEU A 656 -23.69 -3.70 -19.46
C LEU A 656 -24.25 -2.72 -20.49
N PRO A 657 -24.70 -1.52 -20.08
CA PRO A 657 -25.16 -0.49 -21.00
C PRO A 657 -24.07 -0.07 -22.00
N VAL A 658 -24.47 0.29 -23.22
CA VAL A 658 -23.54 0.66 -24.30
C VAL A 658 -22.70 1.88 -23.89
N GLY A 659 -21.38 1.74 -23.87
CA GLY A 659 -20.44 2.80 -23.44
C GLY A 659 -19.95 2.66 -21.99
N LYS A 660 -20.48 1.70 -21.23
CA LYS A 660 -19.95 1.28 -19.92
C LYS A 660 -18.90 0.18 -20.10
N HIS A 661 -18.11 -0.04 -19.05
CA HIS A 661 -17.06 -1.06 -18.99
C HIS A 661 -17.18 -1.92 -17.72
N VAL A 662 -16.34 -2.94 -17.59
CA VAL A 662 -16.26 -3.84 -16.43
C VAL A 662 -14.87 -3.81 -15.82
N PHE A 663 -14.76 -3.98 -14.50
CA PHE A 663 -13.53 -4.37 -13.86
C PHE A 663 -13.37 -5.87 -13.93
N VAL A 664 -12.20 -6.30 -14.40
CA VAL A 664 -11.76 -7.70 -14.38
C VAL A 664 -10.72 -7.85 -13.28
N TYR A 665 -10.89 -8.87 -12.45
CA TYR A 665 -9.98 -9.22 -11.36
C TYR A 665 -9.35 -10.58 -11.64
N ALA A 666 -8.05 -10.66 -11.39
CA ALA A 666 -7.27 -11.88 -11.48
C ALA A 666 -6.17 -11.89 -10.42
N GLN A 667 -5.77 -13.09 -10.02
CA GLN A 667 -4.58 -13.29 -9.20
C GLN A 667 -3.44 -13.72 -10.13
N VAL A 668 -2.46 -12.85 -10.34
CA VAL A 668 -1.35 -13.08 -11.28
C VAL A 668 -0.05 -13.08 -10.49
N GLY A 669 0.58 -14.26 -10.35
CA GLY A 669 1.83 -14.40 -9.59
C GLY A 669 1.70 -14.00 -8.11
N GLY A 670 0.53 -14.24 -7.49
CA GLY A 670 0.25 -13.89 -6.10
C GLY A 670 -0.21 -12.45 -5.86
N GLU A 671 -0.18 -11.58 -6.88
CA GLU A 671 -0.71 -10.22 -6.81
C GLU A 671 -2.17 -10.14 -7.29
N ASN A 672 -2.99 -9.36 -6.62
CA ASN A 672 -4.33 -9.00 -7.10
C ASN A 672 -4.20 -7.93 -8.20
N VAL A 673 -4.52 -8.32 -9.44
CA VAL A 673 -4.50 -7.41 -10.59
C VAL A 673 -5.95 -7.09 -10.96
N MET A 674 -6.26 -5.79 -10.97
CA MET A 674 -7.55 -5.26 -11.43
C MET A 674 -7.34 -4.36 -12.65
N ARG A 675 -8.14 -4.54 -13.70
CA ARG A 675 -8.11 -3.68 -14.90
C ARG A 675 -9.53 -3.46 -15.44
N ALA A 676 -9.78 -2.25 -15.93
CA ALA A 676 -11.00 -1.93 -16.66
C ALA A 676 -10.89 -2.44 -18.10
N TYR A 677 -11.96 -3.04 -18.61
CA TYR A 677 -12.08 -3.48 -19.99
C TYR A 677 -13.50 -3.23 -20.50
N THR A 678 -13.61 -2.83 -21.76
CA THR A 678 -14.90 -2.81 -22.47
C THR A 678 -15.04 -4.06 -23.33
N PRO A 679 -16.04 -4.92 -23.07
CA PRO A 679 -16.35 -6.07 -23.92
C PRO A 679 -16.78 -5.63 -25.33
N ILE A 680 -16.62 -6.52 -26.31
CA ILE A 680 -17.11 -6.31 -27.68
C ILE A 680 -18.53 -6.87 -27.91
N SER A 681 -19.02 -7.66 -26.95
CA SER A 681 -20.40 -8.15 -26.90
C SER A 681 -21.31 -7.21 -26.11
N GLY A 682 -22.53 -6.99 -26.59
CA GLY A 682 -23.57 -6.21 -25.88
C GLY A 682 -24.61 -7.08 -25.15
N ASP A 683 -25.56 -6.44 -24.48
CA ASP A 683 -26.66 -7.08 -23.74
C ASP A 683 -27.60 -7.94 -24.62
N GLU A 684 -27.60 -7.71 -25.93
CA GLU A 684 -28.33 -8.54 -26.89
C GLU A 684 -27.73 -9.95 -27.07
N GLU A 685 -26.44 -10.11 -26.77
CA GLU A 685 -25.70 -11.35 -26.98
C GLU A 685 -25.81 -12.25 -25.76
N LYS A 686 -27.01 -12.82 -25.55
CA LYS A 686 -27.32 -13.65 -24.39
C LYS A 686 -26.39 -14.85 -24.24
N GLY A 687 -26.16 -15.25 -23.00
CA GLY A 687 -25.40 -16.45 -22.65
C GLY A 687 -23.87 -16.30 -22.73
N ARG A 688 -23.35 -15.20 -23.27
CA ARG A 688 -21.90 -15.00 -23.43
C ARG A 688 -21.42 -13.57 -23.16
N LEU A 689 -20.12 -13.44 -22.91
CA LEU A 689 -19.37 -12.18 -22.80
C LEU A 689 -18.05 -12.31 -23.58
N ASP A 690 -17.83 -11.47 -24.59
CA ASP A 690 -16.64 -11.53 -25.45
C ASP A 690 -15.67 -10.39 -25.12
N MET A 691 -14.46 -10.76 -24.69
CA MET A 691 -13.37 -9.85 -24.35
C MET A 691 -12.28 -9.88 -25.43
N LEU A 692 -12.14 -8.78 -26.18
CA LEU A 692 -11.04 -8.63 -27.13
C LEU A 692 -9.78 -8.14 -26.39
N ILE A 693 -8.75 -8.97 -26.33
CA ILE A 693 -7.53 -8.68 -25.57
C ILE A 693 -6.32 -8.71 -26.49
N LYS A 694 -5.55 -7.61 -26.48
CA LYS A 694 -4.18 -7.58 -26.99
C LYS A 694 -3.22 -8.01 -25.88
N VAL A 695 -2.54 -9.12 -26.11
CA VAL A 695 -1.53 -9.71 -25.24
C VAL A 695 -0.22 -8.98 -25.45
N TYR A 696 0.30 -8.40 -24.37
CA TYR A 696 1.60 -7.73 -24.40
C TYR A 696 2.61 -8.72 -23.87
N PHE A 697 3.31 -9.43 -24.76
CA PHE A 697 4.26 -10.46 -24.36
C PHE A 697 5.54 -9.86 -23.79
N LYS A 698 6.12 -10.59 -22.84
CA LYS A 698 7.45 -10.32 -22.32
C LYS A 698 8.48 -10.23 -23.46
N GLY A 699 9.33 -9.21 -23.40
CA GLY A 699 10.44 -8.99 -24.34
C GLY A 699 10.07 -8.32 -25.67
N GLU A 700 8.79 -8.03 -25.94
CA GLU A 700 8.36 -7.44 -27.23
C GLU A 700 8.33 -5.90 -27.23
N HIS A 701 8.12 -5.25 -26.07
CA HIS A 701 8.03 -3.78 -25.98
C HIS A 701 9.18 -3.20 -25.15
N ALA A 702 9.99 -2.32 -25.77
CA ALA A 702 11.19 -1.75 -25.14
C ALA A 702 10.92 -1.05 -23.79
N SER A 703 9.80 -0.32 -23.68
CA SER A 703 9.40 0.36 -22.43
C SER A 703 8.66 -0.56 -21.43
N TYR A 704 8.23 -1.74 -21.85
CA TYR A 704 7.48 -2.68 -21.00
C TYR A 704 8.03 -4.10 -21.18
N PRO A 705 9.29 -4.34 -20.75
CA PRO A 705 10.01 -5.57 -21.04
C PRO A 705 9.36 -6.80 -20.41
N GLU A 706 8.61 -6.65 -19.31
CA GLU A 706 7.87 -7.75 -18.66
C GLU A 706 6.50 -8.04 -19.29
N GLY A 707 6.09 -7.27 -20.30
CA GLY A 707 4.77 -7.39 -20.91
C GLY A 707 3.63 -6.93 -20.00
N GLY A 708 2.39 -7.22 -20.40
CA GLY A 708 1.18 -6.88 -19.65
C GLY A 708 0.78 -7.99 -18.69
N LYS A 709 0.77 -7.73 -17.38
CA LYS A 709 0.41 -8.74 -16.36
C LYS A 709 -0.96 -9.36 -16.59
N MET A 710 -2.00 -8.53 -16.72
CA MET A 710 -3.38 -9.01 -16.92
C MET A 710 -3.56 -9.65 -18.31
N SER A 711 -2.99 -9.07 -19.38
CA SER A 711 -3.19 -9.61 -20.72
C SER A 711 -2.42 -10.91 -20.98
N GLN A 712 -1.25 -11.10 -20.38
CA GLN A 712 -0.56 -12.40 -20.34
C GLN A 712 -1.31 -13.41 -19.48
N HIS A 713 -1.99 -12.97 -18.41
CA HIS A 713 -2.84 -13.87 -17.63
C HIS A 713 -4.05 -14.35 -18.43
N PHE A 714 -4.75 -13.45 -19.13
CA PHE A 714 -5.77 -13.85 -20.12
C PHE A 714 -5.22 -14.91 -21.08
N ASP A 715 -4.02 -14.69 -21.62
CA ASP A 715 -3.36 -15.63 -22.53
C ASP A 715 -3.00 -16.99 -21.90
N SER A 716 -2.83 -17.04 -20.59
CA SER A 716 -2.54 -18.27 -19.86
C SER A 716 -3.78 -19.10 -19.51
N LEU A 717 -4.98 -18.55 -19.67
CA LEU A 717 -6.23 -19.23 -19.29
C LEU A 717 -6.49 -20.46 -20.19
N ALA A 718 -6.83 -21.56 -19.55
CA ALA A 718 -7.40 -22.73 -20.20
C ALA A 718 -8.93 -22.62 -20.26
N ILE A 719 -9.55 -23.32 -21.22
CA ILE A 719 -11.01 -23.45 -21.26
C ILE A 719 -11.49 -24.10 -19.95
N GLY A 720 -12.45 -23.46 -19.29
CA GLY A 720 -12.95 -23.80 -17.96
C GLY A 720 -12.41 -22.92 -16.83
N ASP A 721 -11.26 -22.26 -17.02
CA ASP A 721 -10.75 -21.30 -16.04
C ASP A 721 -11.68 -20.09 -15.92
N CYS A 722 -11.67 -19.43 -14.77
CA CYS A 722 -12.60 -18.36 -14.48
C CYS A 722 -11.90 -17.04 -14.17
N LEU A 723 -12.54 -15.94 -14.54
CA LEU A 723 -12.20 -14.59 -14.08
C LEU A 723 -13.37 -13.96 -13.33
N GLU A 724 -13.06 -13.01 -12.45
CA GLU A 724 -14.08 -12.24 -11.72
C GLU A 724 -14.34 -10.90 -12.41
N PHE A 725 -15.62 -10.56 -12.55
CA PHE A 725 -16.09 -9.35 -13.22
C PHE A 725 -16.96 -8.52 -12.27
N LYS A 726 -16.78 -7.20 -12.26
CA LYS A 726 -17.63 -6.24 -11.54
C LYS A 726 -18.01 -5.09 -12.47
N GLY A 727 -19.26 -4.67 -12.43
CA GLY A 727 -19.80 -3.59 -13.26
C GLY A 727 -21.33 -3.55 -13.20
N PRO A 728 -21.99 -2.73 -14.02
CA PRO A 728 -21.42 -1.83 -15.05
C PRO A 728 -20.72 -0.59 -14.46
N LEU A 729 -19.68 -0.06 -15.15
CA LEU A 729 -18.87 1.10 -14.74
C LEU A 729 -18.73 2.13 -15.87
N GLY A 730 -18.41 3.38 -15.52
CA GLY A 730 -18.22 4.47 -16.48
C GLY A 730 -19.33 5.51 -16.40
N HIS A 731 -19.13 6.69 -17.00
CA HIS A 731 -20.05 7.82 -16.88
C HIS A 731 -20.90 8.07 -18.13
N PHE A 732 -20.61 7.40 -19.24
CA PHE A 732 -21.31 7.55 -20.51
C PHE A 732 -22.19 6.33 -20.80
N VAL A 733 -23.41 6.57 -21.27
CA VAL A 733 -24.30 5.54 -21.83
C VAL A 733 -24.85 6.05 -23.15
N TYR A 734 -24.71 5.27 -24.22
CA TYR A 734 -25.42 5.52 -25.46
C TYR A 734 -26.81 4.88 -25.40
N ASN A 735 -27.86 5.70 -25.53
CA ASN A 735 -29.25 5.26 -25.43
C ASN A 735 -29.85 4.93 -26.80
N GLY A 736 -29.11 5.16 -27.89
CA GLY A 736 -29.59 5.03 -29.27
C GLY A 736 -30.06 6.34 -29.89
N ARG A 737 -30.06 6.43 -31.22
CA ARG A 737 -30.61 7.54 -32.02
C ARG A 737 -30.02 8.89 -31.65
N GLY A 738 -28.71 8.91 -31.44
CA GLY A 738 -27.97 10.12 -31.05
C GLY A 738 -28.17 10.54 -29.59
N SER A 739 -29.07 9.87 -28.87
CA SER A 739 -29.32 10.10 -27.45
C SER A 739 -28.25 9.42 -26.60
N TYR A 740 -27.75 10.13 -25.60
CA TYR A 740 -26.77 9.60 -24.65
C TYR A 740 -26.97 10.20 -23.26
N THR A 741 -26.64 9.42 -22.24
CA THR A 741 -26.66 9.84 -20.84
C THR A 741 -25.24 10.06 -20.35
N LEU A 742 -25.02 11.20 -19.69
CA LEU A 742 -23.82 11.44 -18.88
C LEU A 742 -24.19 11.41 -17.39
N ASN A 743 -23.36 10.73 -16.59
CA ASN A 743 -23.49 10.65 -15.14
C ASN A 743 -24.89 10.18 -14.65
N GLY A 744 -25.54 9.27 -15.38
CA GLY A 744 -26.85 8.70 -15.02
C GLY A 744 -28.05 9.64 -15.13
N LYS A 745 -27.83 10.96 -15.31
CA LYS A 745 -28.86 11.98 -15.04
C LYS A 745 -29.27 12.85 -16.24
N VAL A 746 -28.38 13.04 -17.22
CA VAL A 746 -28.64 13.99 -18.31
C VAL A 746 -28.66 13.28 -19.66
N THR A 747 -29.86 13.13 -20.22
CA THR A 747 -30.04 12.70 -21.61
C THR A 747 -29.77 13.89 -22.53
N LYS A 748 -28.62 13.87 -23.21
CA LYS A 748 -28.24 14.81 -24.27
C LYS A 748 -28.42 14.15 -25.63
N HIS A 749 -28.34 14.96 -26.68
CA HIS A 749 -28.40 14.49 -28.05
C HIS A 749 -27.17 14.96 -28.85
N ALA A 750 -26.72 14.12 -29.78
CA ALA A 750 -25.73 14.46 -30.78
C ALA A 750 -26.12 13.82 -32.12
N SER A 751 -26.22 14.63 -33.17
CA SER A 751 -26.45 14.13 -34.52
C SER A 751 -25.15 13.66 -35.20
N HIS A 752 -23.99 14.12 -34.69
CA HIS A 752 -22.67 13.78 -35.21
C HIS A 752 -21.75 13.33 -34.05
N MET A 753 -21.07 12.19 -34.21
CA MET A 753 -20.13 11.66 -33.22
C MET A 753 -18.77 11.37 -33.85
N SER A 754 -17.70 11.93 -33.28
CA SER A 754 -16.31 11.73 -33.71
C SER A 754 -15.52 10.93 -32.69
N PHE A 755 -15.04 9.76 -33.11
CA PHE A 755 -14.31 8.80 -32.30
C PHE A 755 -12.82 8.88 -32.60
N VAL A 756 -12.00 8.89 -31.56
CA VAL A 756 -10.55 8.77 -31.68
C VAL A 756 -10.07 7.61 -30.82
N ALA A 757 -9.51 6.58 -31.46
CA ALA A 757 -9.02 5.39 -30.79
C ALA A 757 -7.51 5.22 -30.99
N GLY A 758 -6.81 4.73 -29.96
CA GLY A 758 -5.41 4.33 -30.05
C GLY A 758 -5.21 2.89 -29.56
N GLY A 759 -4.75 2.00 -30.45
CA GLY A 759 -4.52 0.58 -30.12
C GLY A 759 -5.73 -0.11 -29.51
N THR A 760 -5.61 -0.62 -28.27
CA THR A 760 -6.71 -1.31 -27.56
C THR A 760 -7.86 -0.39 -27.14
N GLY A 761 -7.72 0.93 -27.24
CA GLY A 761 -8.79 1.89 -26.94
C GLY A 761 -9.98 1.83 -27.91
N ILE A 762 -9.95 0.97 -28.93
CA ILE A 762 -11.05 0.84 -29.89
C ILE A 762 -12.33 0.25 -29.30
N THR A 763 -12.25 -0.64 -28.30
CA THR A 763 -13.41 -1.42 -27.86
C THR A 763 -14.59 -0.57 -27.33
N PRO A 764 -14.40 0.49 -26.53
CA PRO A 764 -15.51 1.37 -26.16
C PRO A 764 -16.09 2.17 -27.34
N CYS A 765 -15.24 2.64 -28.26
CA CYS A 765 -15.70 3.33 -29.48
C CYS A 765 -16.52 2.39 -30.36
N TYR A 766 -16.04 1.16 -30.56
CA TYR A 766 -16.71 0.13 -31.33
C TYR A 766 -18.08 -0.22 -30.76
N ALA A 767 -18.22 -0.34 -29.44
CA ALA A 767 -19.50 -0.65 -28.80
C ALA A 767 -20.59 0.39 -29.15
N VAL A 768 -20.24 1.68 -29.13
CA VAL A 768 -21.17 2.76 -29.50
C VAL A 768 -21.46 2.75 -31.01
N ILE A 769 -20.43 2.62 -31.84
CA ILE A 769 -20.58 2.59 -33.31
C ILE A 769 -21.48 1.43 -33.73
N LYS A 770 -21.22 0.21 -33.23
CA LYS A 770 -22.02 -1.00 -33.50
C LYS A 770 -23.46 -0.80 -33.06
N ALA A 771 -23.71 -0.23 -31.88
CA ALA A 771 -25.07 0.02 -31.40
C ALA A 771 -25.83 1.02 -32.27
N ALA A 772 -25.19 2.13 -32.65
CA ALA A 772 -25.80 3.20 -33.46
C ALA A 772 -26.08 2.76 -34.90
N LEU A 773 -25.21 1.95 -35.51
CA LEU A 773 -25.41 1.46 -36.88
C LEU A 773 -26.38 0.29 -36.97
N ARG A 774 -26.53 -0.50 -35.89
CA ARG A 774 -27.48 -1.61 -35.81
C ARG A 774 -28.94 -1.14 -35.83
N ASP A 775 -29.25 0.01 -35.24
CA ASP A 775 -30.60 0.58 -35.28
C ASP A 775 -30.80 1.33 -36.62
N PRO A 776 -31.67 0.85 -37.53
CA PRO A 776 -31.93 1.51 -38.79
C PRO A 776 -32.67 2.85 -38.63
N GLU A 777 -33.31 3.10 -37.49
CA GLU A 777 -34.00 4.37 -37.19
C GLU A 777 -33.06 5.41 -36.56
N ASP A 778 -31.87 4.98 -36.15
CA ASP A 778 -30.81 5.88 -35.73
C ASP A 778 -30.26 6.61 -36.95
N ASN A 779 -30.15 7.94 -36.90
CA ASN A 779 -29.63 8.75 -38.01
C ASN A 779 -28.30 9.42 -37.67
N THR A 780 -27.68 9.05 -36.54
CA THR A 780 -26.41 9.61 -36.09
C THR A 780 -25.33 9.37 -37.15
N LYS A 781 -24.58 10.43 -37.47
CA LYS A 781 -23.40 10.39 -38.33
C LYS A 781 -22.17 10.14 -37.45
N LEU A 782 -21.34 9.19 -37.83
CA LEU A 782 -20.21 8.69 -37.06
C LEU A 782 -18.92 8.88 -37.88
N ALA A 783 -17.83 9.27 -37.22
CA ALA A 783 -16.50 9.33 -37.82
C ALA A 783 -15.49 8.71 -36.86
N LEU A 784 -14.65 7.78 -37.30
CA LEU A 784 -13.60 7.16 -36.48
C LEU A 784 -12.23 7.42 -37.10
N LEU A 785 -11.34 8.02 -36.32
CA LEU A 785 -9.90 8.06 -36.58
C LEU A 785 -9.21 7.05 -35.66
N PHE A 786 -8.65 5.98 -36.23
CA PHE A 786 -8.06 4.88 -35.46
C PHE A 786 -6.55 4.76 -35.70
N ALA A 787 -5.78 5.06 -34.65
CA ALA A 787 -4.32 5.09 -34.68
C ALA A 787 -3.68 3.79 -34.17
N ASN A 788 -2.77 3.23 -34.96
CA ASN A 788 -2.06 1.98 -34.66
C ASN A 788 -0.56 2.07 -35.00
N THR A 789 0.23 1.11 -34.51
CA THR A 789 1.66 1.09 -34.82
C THR A 789 1.90 0.50 -36.21
N HIS A 790 1.37 -0.70 -36.45
CA HIS A 790 1.42 -1.40 -37.74
C HIS A 790 0.02 -1.68 -38.26
N GLU A 791 -0.07 -2.01 -39.56
CA GLU A 791 -1.33 -2.43 -40.19
C GLU A 791 -1.93 -3.71 -39.57
N ASP A 792 -1.08 -4.65 -39.14
CA ASP A 792 -1.51 -5.90 -38.50
C ASP A 792 -2.01 -5.71 -37.06
N ASP A 793 -1.76 -4.53 -36.47
CA ASP A 793 -2.20 -4.19 -35.12
C ASP A 793 -3.64 -3.63 -35.09
N ILE A 794 -4.26 -3.40 -36.25
CA ILE A 794 -5.60 -2.82 -36.35
C ILE A 794 -6.62 -3.86 -35.90
N LEU A 795 -7.08 -3.67 -34.66
CA LEU A 795 -8.11 -4.48 -34.02
C LEU A 795 -9.48 -4.25 -34.69
N LEU A 796 -10.24 -5.33 -34.91
CA LEU A 796 -11.59 -5.30 -35.52
C LEU A 796 -11.62 -4.69 -36.93
N ARG A 797 -10.52 -4.80 -37.70
CA ARG A 797 -10.42 -4.17 -39.02
C ARG A 797 -11.51 -4.64 -39.97
N GLU A 798 -11.71 -5.95 -40.08
CA GLU A 798 -12.67 -6.53 -41.02
C GLU A 798 -14.09 -6.06 -40.68
N GLU A 799 -14.46 -6.08 -39.39
CA GLU A 799 -15.76 -5.63 -38.91
C GLU A 799 -15.96 -4.12 -39.08
N LEU A 800 -14.94 -3.30 -38.83
CA LEU A 800 -15.00 -1.85 -39.03
C LEU A 800 -15.14 -1.50 -40.51
N ASP A 801 -14.35 -2.14 -41.38
CA ASP A 801 -14.41 -1.94 -42.83
C ASP A 801 -15.79 -2.38 -43.36
N GLU A 802 -16.33 -3.49 -42.88
CA GLU A 802 -17.70 -3.93 -43.22
C GLU A 802 -18.76 -2.92 -42.77
N LEU A 803 -18.68 -2.42 -41.54
CA LEU A 803 -19.60 -1.39 -41.05
C LEU A 803 -19.53 -0.11 -41.89
N ALA A 804 -18.33 0.33 -42.28
CA ALA A 804 -18.16 1.52 -43.11
C ALA A 804 -18.72 1.30 -44.53
N ASN A 805 -18.49 0.13 -45.12
CA ASN A 805 -18.99 -0.23 -46.45
C ASN A 805 -20.52 -0.38 -46.49
N ASN A 806 -21.12 -0.91 -45.42
CA ASN A 806 -22.56 -1.10 -45.32
C ASN A 806 -23.30 0.21 -44.97
N HIS A 807 -22.61 1.18 -44.37
CA HIS A 807 -23.18 2.46 -43.95
C HIS A 807 -22.38 3.68 -44.43
N PRO A 808 -22.05 3.82 -45.73
CA PRO A 808 -21.10 4.83 -46.22
C PRO A 808 -21.60 6.27 -46.01
N GLU A 809 -22.91 6.46 -45.97
CA GLU A 809 -23.54 7.77 -45.70
C GLU A 809 -23.55 8.13 -44.20
N ARG A 810 -23.34 7.17 -43.30
CA ARG A 810 -23.45 7.34 -41.85
C ARG A 810 -22.14 7.11 -41.09
N PHE A 811 -21.20 6.32 -41.59
CA PHE A 811 -19.97 6.00 -40.89
C PHE A 811 -18.74 6.28 -41.76
N ARG A 812 -17.93 7.25 -41.32
CA ARG A 812 -16.61 7.55 -41.89
C ARG A 812 -15.56 6.83 -41.08
N LEU A 813 -14.73 6.05 -41.75
CA LEU A 813 -13.66 5.29 -41.11
C LEU A 813 -12.32 5.70 -41.70
N TRP A 814 -11.38 6.04 -40.84
CA TRP A 814 -10.04 6.42 -41.23
C TRP A 814 -8.99 5.83 -40.29
N TYR A 815 -7.89 5.34 -40.85
CA TYR A 815 -6.80 4.76 -40.09
C TYR A 815 -5.55 5.62 -40.18
N THR A 816 -4.71 5.54 -39.16
CA THR A 816 -3.33 6.02 -39.27
C THR A 816 -2.38 5.00 -38.66
N VAL A 817 -1.28 4.71 -39.35
CA VAL A 817 -0.23 3.80 -38.87
C VAL A 817 1.13 4.47 -38.87
N SER A 818 1.88 4.29 -37.79
CA SER A 818 3.24 4.86 -37.71
C SER A 818 4.27 4.10 -38.55
N GLN A 819 4.03 2.81 -38.81
CA GLN A 819 4.93 1.89 -39.51
C GLN A 819 4.12 1.00 -40.46
N PRO A 820 3.70 1.49 -41.63
CA PRO A 820 2.99 0.68 -42.63
C PRO A 820 3.92 -0.40 -43.18
N LYS A 821 3.36 -1.54 -43.61
CA LYS A 821 4.12 -2.60 -44.30
C LYS A 821 4.77 -2.08 -45.58
N ASP A 822 4.01 -1.28 -46.32
CA ASP A 822 4.46 -0.56 -47.50
C ASP A 822 3.69 0.76 -47.60
N ALA A 823 4.42 1.87 -47.43
CA ALA A 823 3.83 3.20 -47.49
C ALA A 823 3.28 3.57 -48.88
N ALA A 824 3.73 2.88 -49.95
CA ALA A 824 3.23 3.15 -51.30
C ALA A 824 1.85 2.52 -51.58
N THR A 825 1.48 1.48 -50.83
CA THR A 825 0.20 0.76 -50.99
C THR A 825 -0.78 1.04 -49.85
N TRP A 826 -0.32 1.65 -48.76
CA TRP A 826 -1.16 2.11 -47.66
C TRP A 826 -2.06 3.27 -48.10
N LYS A 827 -3.38 3.07 -48.02
CA LYS A 827 -4.40 4.00 -48.54
C LYS A 827 -4.77 5.14 -47.59
N TYR A 828 -4.29 5.09 -46.35
CA TYR A 828 -4.64 6.04 -45.29
C TYR A 828 -3.41 6.82 -44.81
N ASP A 829 -3.51 7.53 -43.70
CA ASP A 829 -2.40 8.33 -43.19
C ASP A 829 -1.26 7.52 -42.60
N VAL A 830 -0.05 8.07 -42.70
CA VAL A 830 1.16 7.53 -42.10
C VAL A 830 1.67 8.49 -41.02
N GLY A 831 1.84 7.99 -39.79
CA GLY A 831 2.38 8.75 -38.67
C GLY A 831 1.60 8.56 -37.37
N ARG A 832 1.87 9.45 -36.42
CA ARG A 832 1.02 9.62 -35.22
C ARG A 832 -0.13 10.57 -35.58
N VAL A 833 -1.20 10.54 -34.78
CA VAL A 833 -2.32 11.48 -34.93
C VAL A 833 -1.84 12.92 -35.01
N SER A 834 -2.36 13.68 -35.98
CA SER A 834 -2.02 15.08 -36.19
C SER A 834 -3.28 15.95 -36.23
N LYS A 835 -3.10 17.26 -36.10
CA LYS A 835 -4.19 18.23 -36.21
C LYS A 835 -4.87 18.19 -37.57
N ASP A 836 -4.11 17.94 -38.63
CA ASP A 836 -4.64 17.89 -40.00
C ASP A 836 -5.56 16.67 -40.16
N MET A 837 -5.15 15.50 -39.66
CA MET A 837 -5.97 14.28 -39.67
C MET A 837 -7.31 14.48 -38.95
N PHE A 838 -7.29 15.22 -37.83
CA PHE A 838 -8.50 15.56 -37.10
C PHE A 838 -9.43 16.44 -37.93
N THR A 839 -8.87 17.48 -38.57
CA THR A 839 -9.63 18.44 -39.37
C THR A 839 -10.20 17.80 -40.64
N GLU A 840 -9.49 16.86 -41.24
CA GLU A 840 -9.88 16.20 -42.49
C GLU A 840 -10.88 15.05 -42.28
N HIS A 841 -10.72 14.26 -41.21
CA HIS A 841 -11.45 13.00 -41.05
C HIS A 841 -12.54 13.01 -39.97
N LEU A 842 -12.52 13.98 -39.04
CA LEU A 842 -13.54 14.11 -38.00
C LEU A 842 -14.51 15.26 -38.30
N PHE A 843 -15.65 15.27 -37.61
CA PHE A 843 -16.60 16.37 -37.75
C PHE A 843 -16.09 17.60 -37.00
N ALA A 844 -16.02 18.75 -37.65
CA ALA A 844 -15.84 20.02 -36.95
C ALA A 844 -17.07 20.29 -36.05
N SER A 845 -16.84 20.91 -34.89
CA SER A 845 -17.95 21.29 -34.02
C SER A 845 -18.63 22.55 -34.57
N THR A 846 -19.91 22.45 -34.91
CA THR A 846 -20.76 23.59 -35.32
C THR A 846 -21.71 24.03 -34.20
N GLY A 847 -21.58 23.48 -32.99
CA GLY A 847 -22.47 23.74 -31.86
C GLY A 847 -22.74 22.48 -31.02
N GLU A 848 -23.90 22.44 -30.36
CA GLU A 848 -24.29 21.36 -29.43
C GLU A 848 -24.68 20.03 -30.11
N ASP A 849 -24.53 19.91 -31.43
CA ASP A 849 -24.90 18.73 -32.20
C ASP A 849 -23.76 17.71 -32.38
N CYS A 850 -22.51 18.11 -32.12
CA CYS A 850 -21.32 17.27 -32.30
C CYS A 850 -20.80 16.75 -30.94
N LEU A 851 -20.48 15.46 -30.85
CA LEU A 851 -19.89 14.83 -29.67
C LEU A 851 -18.58 14.16 -30.08
N SER A 852 -17.50 14.38 -29.33
CA SER A 852 -16.27 13.61 -29.51
C SER A 852 -16.11 12.59 -28.40
N LEU A 853 -15.72 11.37 -28.77
CA LEU A 853 -15.43 10.28 -27.84
C LEU A 853 -14.01 9.75 -28.10
N MET A 854 -13.22 9.55 -27.06
CA MET A 854 -11.82 9.19 -27.22
C MET A 854 -11.35 8.17 -26.19
N CYS A 855 -10.47 7.26 -26.63
CA CYS A 855 -9.84 6.26 -25.78
C CYS A 855 -8.48 5.83 -26.36
N GLY A 856 -7.44 5.82 -25.53
CA GLY A 856 -6.08 5.47 -25.95
C GLY A 856 -5.03 5.87 -24.91
N PRO A 857 -3.73 5.79 -25.25
CA PRO A 857 -2.65 6.14 -24.34
C PRO A 857 -2.78 7.58 -23.81
N HIS A 858 -2.52 7.79 -22.52
CA HIS A 858 -2.71 9.09 -21.85
C HIS A 858 -2.05 10.26 -22.59
N GLY A 859 -0.80 10.10 -23.04
CA GLY A 859 -0.10 11.13 -23.79
C GLY A 859 -0.72 11.46 -25.16
N MET A 860 -1.43 10.52 -25.81
CA MET A 860 -2.19 10.79 -27.03
C MET A 860 -3.41 11.67 -26.73
N ILE A 861 -4.13 11.36 -25.65
CA ILE A 861 -5.33 12.08 -25.25
C ILE A 861 -4.98 13.52 -24.83
N GLU A 862 -4.03 13.67 -23.91
CA GLU A 862 -3.69 14.96 -23.30
C GLU A 862 -2.96 15.90 -24.26
N HIS A 863 -1.98 15.40 -25.01
CA HIS A 863 -1.13 16.26 -25.84
C HIS A 863 -1.60 16.40 -27.29
N CYS A 864 -2.57 15.59 -27.73
CA CYS A 864 -3.07 15.61 -29.10
C CYS A 864 -4.58 15.74 -29.16
N CYS A 865 -5.34 14.75 -28.67
CA CYS A 865 -6.79 14.71 -28.87
C CYS A 865 -7.50 15.95 -28.30
N VAL A 866 -7.26 16.27 -27.02
CA VAL A 866 -7.91 17.42 -26.36
C VAL A 866 -7.54 18.76 -27.05
N PRO A 867 -6.25 19.12 -27.23
CA PRO A 867 -5.90 20.36 -27.91
C PRO A 867 -6.42 20.46 -29.36
N PHE A 868 -6.46 19.35 -30.11
CA PHE A 868 -6.93 19.37 -31.48
C PHE A 868 -8.46 19.52 -31.56
N LEU A 869 -9.21 18.87 -30.68
CA LEU A 869 -10.67 19.01 -30.58
C LEU A 869 -11.08 20.41 -30.13
N GLU A 870 -10.36 21.00 -29.17
CA GLU A 870 -10.56 22.40 -28.77
C GLU A 870 -10.32 23.36 -29.96
N ALA A 871 -9.27 23.12 -30.75
CA ALA A 871 -9.02 23.89 -31.97
C ALA A 871 -10.09 23.69 -33.06
N MET A 872 -10.83 22.58 -33.02
CA MET A 872 -11.99 22.28 -33.88
C MET A 872 -13.33 22.76 -33.29
N GLY A 873 -13.32 23.47 -32.17
CA GLY A 873 -14.49 24.10 -31.57
C GLY A 873 -15.32 23.21 -30.64
N TYR A 874 -14.79 22.06 -30.19
CA TYR A 874 -15.48 21.23 -29.20
C TYR A 874 -15.35 21.83 -27.80
N SER A 875 -16.48 22.07 -27.13
CA SER A 875 -16.49 22.41 -25.71
C SER A 875 -16.13 21.19 -24.85
N LYS A 876 -15.65 21.41 -23.62
CA LYS A 876 -15.22 20.33 -22.71
C LYS A 876 -16.33 19.32 -22.41
N ASP A 877 -17.58 19.77 -22.30
CA ASP A 877 -18.73 18.89 -22.03
C ASP A 877 -19.19 18.07 -23.24
N ARG A 878 -18.55 18.27 -24.39
CA ARG A 878 -18.75 17.55 -25.66
C ARG A 878 -17.53 16.70 -26.04
N GLN A 879 -16.59 16.53 -25.12
CA GLN A 879 -15.42 15.68 -25.25
C GLN A 879 -15.47 14.59 -24.17
N ILE A 880 -15.76 13.36 -24.56
CA ILE A 880 -15.94 12.22 -23.66
C ILE A 880 -14.71 11.33 -23.74
N GLN A 881 -14.06 11.11 -22.60
CA GLN A 881 -13.02 10.11 -22.48
C GLN A 881 -13.62 8.86 -21.83
N PHE A 882 -13.49 7.70 -22.48
CA PHE A 882 -13.98 6.44 -21.94
C PHE A 882 -13.19 5.91 -20.73
#